data_AF-A0A2S7NNI0-F1
#
_entry.id   AF-A0A2S7NNI0-F1
#
_cell.length_a   1.000
_cell.length_b   1.000
_cell.length_c   1.000
_cell.angle_alpha   90.00
_cell.angle_beta   90.00
_cell.angle_gamma   90.00
#
_symmetry.space_group_name_H-M   'P 1'
#
loop_
_entity.id
_entity.type
_entity.pdbx_description
1 polymer ?
#
loop_
_entity_poly.entity_id
_entity_poly.type
_entity_poly.pdbx_seq_one_letter_code
_entity_poly.pdbx_strand_id
1 'polypeptide(L)'
;MTRIGDHHPDLKGRPANVPITVVLFPEGGAEETGWDVALWHNGTHSREWEQLDLNETDGLIEVLNDSHPNPITSSFEANTPHHEQPPLTFTNTLFNWTDRSNCFNFTVKYRRKGEADWIWVKDGPDELGDGELIFKRPSTPTALTTPLGYYIHGISPGCRIETHVPDSSTASLWTISIPIPASSSQEPFFEQFVVGLPTSFTRYFALVRQSNFWLCPRHGFSKLDLDEEAILLSFLRNDGYHFVVLAVSTDGVVMTVKSDDAGNIIALGRNDEMTPKDGLLICAIGDTIEEGIEMVMARTKALISQGAATKPCSDKGYPLKGGIKAESLTQDDFHNGLIYCTWNSLGPELTYSSFMAALHDLNASDIYPSTIIIDDGWQSVVPYGSTIFQHRLASIQASSKSFPDSLKMLVSEIKKEFPWVKNIGVWHGVFGYWGGIEPDSEIGKKYKLRSIDMKKGEGIWVIDSVDVQRFYDDFYSFLVDCGVNAVKLDTQGLLDDIKNSADRRDLIPAYQAAIHASATKHFGNKVISCMAQYPSNIFSPEILLSSNPSSTTHRIAMRNSDDFWPNQPDSHPWHIHTNSHTSLLTTHLDGITPDWDMFQTTSMKPAPSPSESQNPDFSTYHAAARCLSGGLISITDTPNHHNNNLLSTIIAPPLSSLPGSKTPGITLPVRPGKTAYAYAGDKEHRILKISTTTICSGTPVLGLFNPYPSKPISEILSLSDFPEIDPAKEYIIRSFASSKITQALSVDSSPSTKILITLPPAGWDILTAHPVLSTQQPPSSPSSPLLQTTPLGHTTLLLPSSSLLTTTLHPPPNQTPLLSLHTTLLPLHGTFTLCLLSPQANIPFDPQICSIVVNGTDLSDCSARIRFDSEVGRGRGAYVVDVDMGAAVEEMRGRGVGIEGEEEGGNGGGNGGGRKGVMVEVGVWMDGMMPAR
;
A
#
# COMPACT_ATOMS: atom_id res chain seq x y z
N MET A 1 -21.80 7.14 -7.92
CA MET A 1 -21.47 7.51 -9.32
C MET A 1 -20.28 6.68 -9.77
N THR A 2 -20.33 6.09 -10.96
CA THR A 2 -19.28 5.17 -11.46
C THR A 2 -18.32 5.86 -12.39
N ARG A 3 -17.04 5.53 -12.21
CA ARG A 3 -15.90 5.76 -13.11
C ARG A 3 -16.18 5.30 -14.55
N ILE A 4 -15.55 5.98 -15.50
CA ILE A 4 -15.49 5.60 -16.91
C ILE A 4 -14.31 4.67 -17.08
N GLY A 5 -14.54 3.52 -17.71
CA GLY A 5 -13.49 2.59 -18.04
C GLY A 5 -12.43 3.24 -18.92
N ASP A 6 -11.19 2.87 -18.67
CA ASP A 6 -10.08 2.97 -19.63
C ASP A 6 -10.41 2.09 -20.84
N HIS A 7 -11.39 2.52 -21.66
CA HIS A 7 -11.64 1.89 -22.94
C HIS A 7 -10.49 2.32 -23.86
N HIS A 8 -9.62 1.35 -24.16
CA HIS A 8 -8.74 1.42 -25.31
C HIS A 8 -9.62 1.74 -26.53
N PRO A 9 -9.46 2.90 -27.19
CA PRO A 9 -10.12 3.11 -28.46
C PRO A 9 -9.55 2.08 -29.42
N ASP A 10 -10.44 1.22 -29.90
CA ASP A 10 -10.17 0.28 -30.97
C ASP A 10 -9.46 1.04 -32.11
N LEU A 11 -8.33 0.48 -32.58
CA LEU A 11 -7.32 1.10 -33.47
C LEU A 11 -7.84 1.49 -34.88
N LYS A 12 -9.14 1.72 -35.07
CA LYS A 12 -9.81 1.84 -36.38
C LYS A 12 -10.87 2.94 -36.46
N GLY A 13 -10.73 4.06 -35.75
CA GLY A 13 -11.49 5.29 -36.03
C GLY A 13 -13.02 5.14 -36.00
N ARG A 14 -13.56 4.22 -35.18
CA ARG A 14 -14.99 4.11 -34.92
C ARG A 14 -15.36 4.96 -33.70
N PRO A 15 -16.58 5.54 -33.64
CA PRO A 15 -17.05 6.22 -32.43
C PRO A 15 -16.99 5.25 -31.24
N ALA A 16 -16.38 5.71 -30.15
CA ALA A 16 -16.37 4.98 -28.89
C ALA A 16 -17.79 4.99 -28.30
N ASN A 17 -18.34 3.81 -28.06
CA ASN A 17 -19.59 3.64 -27.35
C ASN A 17 -19.28 3.61 -25.85
N VAL A 18 -19.88 4.52 -25.07
CA VAL A 18 -19.64 4.59 -23.63
C VAL A 18 -20.84 4.00 -22.91
N PRO A 19 -20.74 2.80 -22.32
CA PRO A 19 -21.83 2.23 -21.54
C PRO A 19 -22.00 3.02 -20.24
N ILE A 20 -23.21 3.46 -19.97
CA ILE A 20 -23.59 4.20 -18.77
C ILE A 20 -24.47 3.29 -17.91
N THR A 21 -24.15 3.24 -16.62
CA THR A 21 -24.92 2.49 -15.62
C THR A 21 -25.21 3.37 -14.43
N VAL A 22 -26.49 3.45 -14.06
CA VAL A 22 -26.97 4.15 -12.87
C VAL A 22 -27.69 3.14 -11.98
N VAL A 23 -27.42 3.21 -10.68
CA VAL A 23 -28.14 2.44 -9.66
C VAL A 23 -28.98 3.39 -8.82
N LEU A 24 -30.22 3.02 -8.60
CA LEU A 24 -31.17 3.73 -7.74
C LEU A 24 -31.57 2.82 -6.56
N PHE A 25 -31.58 3.39 -5.37
CA PHE A 25 -32.07 2.73 -4.14
C PHE A 25 -33.41 3.36 -3.74
N PRO A 26 -34.55 2.68 -3.94
CA PRO A 26 -35.85 3.18 -3.52
C PRO A 26 -35.97 3.15 -1.98
N GLU A 27 -36.34 4.27 -1.35
CA GLU A 27 -36.65 4.32 0.10
C GLU A 27 -38.16 4.17 0.38
N GLY A 28 -38.50 3.55 1.52
CA GLY A 28 -39.79 3.74 2.20
C GLY A 28 -41.02 3.06 1.56
N GLY A 29 -40.94 1.78 1.22
CA GLY A 29 -42.10 1.02 0.70
C GLY A 29 -42.66 1.53 -0.64
N ALA A 30 -41.88 2.33 -1.36
CA ALA A 30 -42.18 2.73 -2.73
C ALA A 30 -42.24 1.47 -3.62
N GLU A 31 -43.26 1.38 -4.49
CA GLU A 31 -43.44 0.24 -5.39
C GLU A 31 -42.17 -0.06 -6.19
N GLU A 32 -41.84 -1.35 -6.35
CA GLU A 32 -40.64 -1.88 -7.03
C GLU A 32 -40.48 -1.42 -8.50
N THR A 33 -41.49 -0.78 -9.09
CA THR A 33 -41.53 -0.49 -10.54
C THR A 33 -42.02 0.92 -10.83
N GLY A 34 -41.46 1.54 -11.87
CA GLY A 34 -41.92 2.83 -12.39
C GLY A 34 -41.03 4.02 -12.06
N TRP A 35 -39.76 3.98 -12.49
CA TRP A 35 -38.85 5.13 -12.43
C TRP A 35 -38.39 5.53 -13.83
N ASP A 36 -38.36 6.84 -14.09
CA ASP A 36 -37.65 7.38 -15.25
C ASP A 36 -36.27 7.84 -14.74
N VAL A 37 -35.19 7.36 -15.36
CA VAL A 37 -33.81 7.75 -15.04
C VAL A 37 -33.13 8.22 -16.31
N ALA A 38 -32.44 9.35 -16.26
CA ALA A 38 -31.74 9.88 -17.41
C ALA A 38 -30.37 10.47 -17.05
N LEU A 39 -29.44 10.33 -17.97
CA LEU A 39 -28.20 11.09 -17.97
C LEU A 39 -28.45 12.43 -18.69
N TRP A 40 -28.14 13.53 -18.03
CA TRP A 40 -28.11 14.86 -18.65
C TRP A 40 -26.65 15.21 -18.90
N HIS A 41 -26.24 15.49 -20.13
CA HIS A 41 -24.82 15.65 -20.48
C HIS A 41 -24.61 16.67 -21.60
N ASN A 42 -23.40 17.22 -21.71
CA ASN A 42 -22.99 18.12 -22.81
C ASN A 42 -21.94 17.51 -23.76
N GLY A 43 -21.87 16.17 -23.80
CA GLY A 43 -20.92 15.40 -24.60
C GLY A 43 -21.19 15.33 -26.10
N THR A 44 -22.22 15.98 -26.62
CA THR A 44 -22.54 16.01 -28.06
C THR A 44 -21.78 17.12 -28.79
N HIS A 45 -21.84 17.11 -30.13
CA HIS A 45 -21.15 18.12 -30.96
C HIS A 45 -21.61 19.56 -30.69
N SER A 46 -22.88 19.75 -30.30
CA SER A 46 -23.48 21.06 -30.04
C SER A 46 -22.95 21.73 -28.77
N ARG A 47 -22.39 20.95 -27.82
CA ARG A 47 -22.08 21.36 -26.43
C ARG A 47 -23.28 21.84 -25.64
N GLU A 48 -24.47 21.72 -26.20
CA GLU A 48 -25.70 21.94 -25.48
C GLU A 48 -25.95 20.74 -24.57
N TRP A 49 -26.61 20.98 -23.45
CA TRP A 49 -26.98 19.90 -22.57
C TRP A 49 -28.17 19.14 -23.18
N GLU A 50 -28.04 17.82 -23.24
CA GLU A 50 -29.00 16.91 -23.85
C GLU A 50 -29.30 15.74 -22.90
N GLN A 51 -30.45 15.09 -23.12
CA GLN A 51 -30.94 13.97 -22.31
C GLN A 51 -30.66 12.65 -23.02
N LEU A 52 -30.07 11.70 -22.29
CA LEU A 52 -30.00 10.30 -22.63
C LEU A 52 -30.83 9.51 -21.62
N ASP A 53 -32.01 9.04 -22.04
CA ASP A 53 -32.88 8.19 -21.22
C ASP A 53 -32.22 6.84 -20.96
N LEU A 54 -32.28 6.35 -19.73
CA LEU A 54 -31.74 5.05 -19.34
C LEU A 54 -32.87 4.04 -19.18
N ASN A 55 -32.62 2.80 -19.61
CA ASN A 55 -33.60 1.72 -19.52
C ASN A 55 -33.29 0.85 -18.30
N GLU A 56 -34.33 0.48 -17.56
CA GLU A 56 -34.21 -0.48 -16.47
C GLU A 56 -33.74 -1.85 -17.02
N THR A 57 -32.76 -2.45 -16.36
CA THR A 57 -32.12 -3.70 -16.79
C THR A 57 -31.78 -4.59 -15.59
N ASP A 58 -32.19 -5.85 -15.65
CA ASP A 58 -31.77 -6.88 -14.69
C ASP A 58 -30.41 -7.49 -15.07
N GLY A 59 -29.69 -8.01 -14.08
CA GLY A 59 -28.55 -8.91 -14.34
C GLY A 59 -27.17 -8.28 -14.41
N LEU A 60 -27.06 -6.95 -14.51
CA LEU A 60 -25.80 -6.26 -14.84
C LEU A 60 -24.94 -5.86 -13.64
N ILE A 61 -25.48 -6.00 -12.43
CA ILE A 61 -24.79 -5.64 -11.19
C ILE A 61 -24.85 -6.81 -10.22
N GLU A 62 -23.69 -7.11 -9.64
CA GLU A 62 -23.53 -7.98 -8.49
C GLU A 62 -23.28 -7.13 -7.23
N VAL A 63 -24.05 -7.40 -6.17
CA VAL A 63 -23.93 -6.69 -4.90
C VAL A 63 -23.12 -7.57 -3.94
N LEU A 64 -21.95 -7.10 -3.52
CA LEU A 64 -21.08 -7.90 -2.64
C LEU A 64 -21.30 -7.65 -1.15
N ASN A 65 -21.95 -6.55 -0.74
CA ASN A 65 -21.99 -6.13 0.68
C ASN A 65 -23.37 -6.24 1.37
N ASP A 66 -24.31 -7.00 0.82
CA ASP A 66 -25.61 -7.21 1.50
C ASP A 66 -25.52 -8.30 2.60
N SER A 67 -25.66 -7.83 3.85
CA SER A 67 -26.32 -8.48 5.00
C SER A 67 -25.73 -9.73 5.67
N HIS A 68 -24.42 -9.98 5.60
CA HIS A 68 -23.81 -11.03 6.45
C HIS A 68 -22.76 -10.50 7.44
N PRO A 69 -22.84 -10.89 8.72
CA PRO A 69 -21.88 -10.47 9.73
C PRO A 69 -20.57 -11.21 9.51
N ASN A 70 -19.48 -10.47 9.27
CA ASN A 70 -18.15 -11.01 9.50
C ASN A 70 -17.86 -10.94 11.02
N PRO A 71 -17.40 -12.04 11.65
CA PRO A 71 -17.19 -12.12 13.09
C PRO A 71 -16.14 -11.14 13.63
N ILE A 72 -15.26 -10.62 12.78
CA ILE A 72 -14.24 -9.60 13.15
C ILE A 72 -14.85 -8.19 13.10
N THR A 73 -15.88 -8.00 12.29
CA THR A 73 -16.46 -6.71 11.94
C THR A 73 -17.92 -6.62 12.36
N SER A 74 -18.29 -7.23 13.50
CA SER A 74 -19.68 -7.30 14.01
C SER A 74 -20.39 -5.94 14.18
N SER A 75 -19.67 -4.82 14.05
CA SER A 75 -20.21 -3.46 13.94
C SER A 75 -20.77 -3.08 12.56
N PHE A 76 -20.48 -3.83 11.49
CA PHE A 76 -20.96 -3.54 10.13
C PHE A 76 -22.48 -3.67 10.01
N GLU A 77 -23.11 -4.59 10.74
CA GLU A 77 -24.58 -4.75 10.68
C GLU A 77 -25.34 -3.55 11.26
N ALA A 78 -24.81 -2.90 12.31
CA ALA A 78 -25.56 -1.86 13.01
C ALA A 78 -25.74 -0.56 12.21
N ASN A 79 -24.86 -0.30 11.22
CA ASN A 79 -24.79 0.99 10.52
C ASN A 79 -24.70 0.88 8.98
N THR A 80 -24.67 -0.32 8.40
CA THR A 80 -24.81 -0.45 6.93
C THR A 80 -26.29 -0.24 6.60
N PRO A 81 -26.65 0.68 5.68
CA PRO A 81 -28.03 0.86 5.29
C PRO A 81 -28.59 -0.48 4.82
N HIS A 82 -29.52 -1.05 5.58
CA HIS A 82 -30.32 -2.16 5.10
C HIS A 82 -31.28 -1.60 4.07
N HIS A 83 -30.92 -1.71 2.80
CA HIS A 83 -31.89 -1.50 1.74
C HIS A 83 -32.88 -2.67 1.82
N GLU A 84 -34.10 -2.40 2.31
CA GLU A 84 -35.19 -3.38 2.35
C GLU A 84 -35.57 -3.91 0.95
N GLN A 85 -35.10 -3.23 -0.10
CA GLN A 85 -35.40 -3.49 -1.51
C GLN A 85 -34.09 -3.63 -2.32
N PRO A 86 -34.06 -4.52 -3.32
CA PRO A 86 -32.90 -4.66 -4.21
C PRO A 86 -32.65 -3.38 -5.02
N PRO A 87 -31.38 -3.06 -5.36
CA PRO A 87 -31.07 -1.90 -6.17
C PRO A 87 -31.64 -2.02 -7.60
N LEU A 88 -32.28 -0.96 -8.07
CA LEU A 88 -32.75 -0.86 -9.46
C LEU A 88 -31.61 -0.37 -10.35
N THR A 89 -31.35 -1.08 -11.46
CA THR A 89 -30.24 -0.77 -12.38
C THR A 89 -30.76 -0.24 -13.70
N PHE A 90 -30.21 0.89 -14.15
CA PHE A 90 -30.57 1.54 -15.41
C PHE A 90 -29.35 1.67 -16.30
N THR A 91 -29.47 1.30 -17.58
CA THR A 91 -28.38 1.39 -18.54
C THR A 91 -28.80 1.98 -19.88
N ASN A 92 -27.85 2.66 -20.51
CA ASN A 92 -27.87 2.97 -21.92
C ASN A 92 -26.43 3.22 -22.39
N THR A 93 -26.24 3.31 -23.69
CA THR A 93 -24.95 3.62 -24.30
C THR A 93 -24.99 5.03 -24.85
N LEU A 94 -24.02 5.83 -24.44
CA LEU A 94 -23.79 7.12 -25.07
C LEU A 94 -23.07 6.89 -26.41
N PHE A 95 -23.79 7.11 -27.51
CA PHE A 95 -23.27 7.01 -28.88
C PHE A 95 -22.73 8.37 -29.35
N ASN A 96 -21.78 8.35 -30.28
CA ASN A 96 -21.33 9.48 -31.11
C ASN A 96 -20.16 10.35 -30.59
N TRP A 97 -19.11 9.73 -30.03
CA TRP A 97 -17.82 10.42 -29.88
C TRP A 97 -17.10 10.46 -31.24
N THR A 98 -17.23 11.56 -32.01
CA THR A 98 -16.53 11.70 -33.30
C THR A 98 -15.63 12.92 -33.50
N ASP A 99 -15.69 14.04 -32.74
CA ASP A 99 -14.57 15.02 -32.73
C ASP A 99 -14.64 16.17 -31.68
N ARG A 100 -13.44 16.66 -31.29
CA ARG A 100 -13.02 17.97 -30.70
C ARG A 100 -12.94 18.25 -29.20
N SER A 101 -13.70 17.63 -28.30
CA SER A 101 -13.26 17.60 -26.89
C SER A 101 -13.18 16.19 -26.38
N ASN A 102 -12.14 16.01 -25.60
CA ASN A 102 -11.83 14.81 -24.88
C ASN A 102 -12.41 14.85 -23.46
N CYS A 103 -13.19 15.89 -23.14
CA CYS A 103 -13.74 16.10 -21.81
C CYS A 103 -15.15 16.70 -21.89
N PHE A 104 -16.11 16.18 -21.13
CA PHE A 104 -17.45 16.76 -21.00
C PHE A 104 -18.08 16.44 -19.66
N ASN A 105 -19.11 17.20 -19.27
CA ASN A 105 -19.79 17.09 -17.99
C ASN A 105 -21.15 16.38 -18.10
N PHE A 106 -21.55 15.76 -16.99
CA PHE A 106 -22.84 15.11 -16.88
C PHE A 106 -23.41 15.22 -15.47
N THR A 107 -24.72 15.10 -15.35
CA THR A 107 -25.41 14.82 -14.09
C THR A 107 -26.45 13.74 -14.33
N VAL A 108 -26.85 13.06 -13.27
CA VAL A 108 -27.97 12.11 -13.29
C VAL A 108 -29.22 12.83 -12.78
N LYS A 109 -30.37 12.49 -13.35
CA LYS A 109 -31.67 12.89 -12.86
C LYS A 109 -32.64 11.72 -12.89
N TYR A 110 -33.57 11.71 -11.95
CA TYR A 110 -34.57 10.64 -11.81
C TYR A 110 -35.91 11.19 -11.31
N ARG A 111 -36.99 10.44 -11.55
CA ARG A 111 -38.33 10.73 -11.03
C ARG A 111 -39.19 9.48 -11.03
N ARG A 112 -40.29 9.46 -10.29
CA ARG A 112 -41.27 8.39 -10.46
C ARG A 112 -42.02 8.57 -11.77
N LYS A 113 -42.31 7.47 -12.45
CA LYS A 113 -42.98 7.46 -13.74
C LYS A 113 -44.35 8.12 -13.62
N GLY A 114 -44.58 9.16 -14.41
CA GLY A 114 -45.81 9.97 -14.38
C GLY A 114 -45.72 11.24 -13.53
N GLU A 115 -44.66 11.43 -12.73
CA GLU A 115 -44.37 12.72 -12.12
C GLU A 115 -43.82 13.71 -13.15
N ALA A 116 -44.15 15.00 -13.00
CA ALA A 116 -43.69 16.03 -13.92
C ALA A 116 -42.24 16.46 -13.62
N ASP A 117 -41.91 16.61 -12.34
CA ASP A 117 -40.67 17.20 -11.87
C ASP A 117 -39.53 16.16 -11.78
N TRP A 118 -38.33 16.58 -12.17
CA TRP A 118 -37.12 15.76 -12.07
C TRP A 118 -36.38 16.09 -10.78
N ILE A 119 -35.88 15.06 -10.11
CA ILE A 119 -34.89 15.18 -9.03
C ILE A 119 -33.51 15.11 -9.66
N TRP A 120 -32.66 16.08 -9.34
CA TRP A 120 -31.32 16.23 -9.90
C TRP A 120 -30.27 15.84 -8.87
N VAL A 121 -29.40 14.89 -9.20
CA VAL A 121 -28.38 14.40 -8.25
C VAL A 121 -27.40 15.49 -7.85
N LYS A 122 -27.02 16.37 -8.79
CA LYS A 122 -26.15 17.53 -8.51
C LYS A 122 -26.71 18.51 -7.47
N ASP A 123 -28.04 18.59 -7.34
CA ASP A 123 -28.76 19.49 -6.45
C ASP A 123 -29.23 18.76 -5.16
N GLY A 124 -28.80 17.50 -5.00
CA GLY A 124 -29.11 16.67 -3.84
C GLY A 124 -28.40 17.11 -2.57
N PRO A 125 -28.76 16.53 -1.41
CA PRO A 125 -28.24 16.91 -0.09
C PRO A 125 -26.72 16.69 0.06
N ASP A 126 -26.11 15.89 -0.82
CA ASP A 126 -24.67 15.61 -0.83
C ASP A 126 -23.84 16.55 -1.73
N GLU A 127 -24.46 17.58 -2.35
CA GLU A 127 -23.82 18.64 -3.17
C GLU A 127 -22.73 18.11 -4.15
N LEU A 128 -22.99 16.99 -4.83
CA LEU A 128 -21.98 16.28 -5.64
C LEU A 128 -21.48 17.06 -6.86
N GLY A 129 -22.24 18.07 -7.31
CA GLY A 129 -21.97 18.80 -8.55
C GLY A 129 -22.13 17.94 -9.81
N ASP A 130 -21.65 18.46 -10.95
CA ASP A 130 -21.60 17.70 -12.20
C ASP A 130 -20.40 16.75 -12.21
N GLY A 131 -20.60 15.52 -12.67
CA GLY A 131 -19.54 14.59 -13.00
C GLY A 131 -18.80 14.98 -14.29
N GLU A 132 -17.62 14.42 -14.49
CA GLU A 132 -16.77 14.68 -15.65
C GLU A 132 -16.38 13.37 -16.34
N LEU A 133 -16.47 13.34 -17.67
CA LEU A 133 -15.91 12.28 -18.50
C LEU A 133 -14.68 12.78 -19.24
N ILE A 134 -13.56 12.04 -19.15
CA ILE A 134 -12.30 12.35 -19.84
C ILE A 134 -11.90 11.15 -20.70
N PHE A 135 -11.60 11.39 -21.97
CA PHE A 135 -11.22 10.40 -22.96
C PHE A 135 -9.80 10.64 -23.41
N LYS A 136 -8.97 9.59 -23.36
CA LYS A 136 -7.62 9.63 -23.92
C LYS A 136 -7.68 9.80 -25.44
N ARG A 137 -6.90 10.73 -26.00
CA ARG A 137 -6.77 10.83 -27.46
C ARG A 137 -6.12 9.57 -28.04
N PRO A 138 -6.46 9.14 -29.26
CA PRO A 138 -5.90 7.92 -29.85
C PRO A 138 -4.41 8.06 -30.24
N SER A 139 -3.93 9.28 -30.47
CA SER A 139 -2.56 9.56 -30.89
C SER A 139 -1.70 9.94 -29.68
N THR A 140 -0.78 9.06 -29.28
CA THR A 140 0.17 9.34 -28.19
C THR A 140 1.07 10.52 -28.54
N PRO A 141 1.06 11.61 -27.76
CA PRO A 141 1.95 12.74 -27.94
C PRO A 141 3.39 12.27 -27.74
N THR A 142 4.26 12.56 -28.70
CA THR A 142 5.70 12.34 -28.54
C THR A 142 6.42 13.66 -28.34
N ALA A 143 7.55 13.67 -27.62
CA ALA A 143 8.26 14.92 -27.34
C ALA A 143 8.79 15.61 -28.61
N LEU A 144 8.93 14.86 -29.71
CA LEU A 144 9.30 15.36 -31.04
C LEU A 144 8.14 16.03 -31.78
N THR A 145 6.90 15.59 -31.55
CA THR A 145 5.70 16.14 -32.20
C THR A 145 5.01 17.22 -31.36
N THR A 146 5.14 17.12 -30.03
CA THR A 146 4.50 17.99 -29.05
C THR A 146 5.55 18.44 -28.03
N PRO A 147 6.21 19.61 -28.24
CA PRO A 147 7.27 20.08 -27.36
C PRO A 147 6.72 20.51 -25.99
N LEU A 148 7.61 20.65 -25.00
CA LEU A 148 7.25 21.05 -23.63
C LEU A 148 6.36 22.31 -23.56
N GLY A 149 6.57 23.27 -24.47
CA GLY A 149 5.79 24.51 -24.56
C GLY A 149 4.29 24.33 -24.85
N TYR A 150 3.86 23.14 -25.26
CA TYR A 150 2.43 22.80 -25.36
C TYR A 150 1.81 22.53 -23.98
N TYR A 151 2.58 21.96 -23.05
CA TYR A 151 2.13 21.59 -21.71
C TYR A 151 2.31 22.74 -20.70
N ILE A 152 3.34 23.56 -20.89
CA ILE A 152 3.63 24.73 -20.07
C ILE A 152 3.73 25.96 -20.98
N HIS A 153 2.84 26.93 -20.79
CA HIS A 153 2.87 28.19 -21.51
C HIS A 153 3.79 29.20 -20.82
N GLY A 154 4.53 29.97 -21.62
CA GLY A 154 5.37 31.06 -21.10
C GLY A 154 6.65 30.59 -20.41
N ILE A 155 7.22 29.46 -20.85
CA ILE A 155 8.51 28.99 -20.32
C ILE A 155 9.56 30.08 -20.47
N SER A 156 10.17 30.47 -19.36
CA SER A 156 11.14 31.56 -19.33
C SER A 156 12.40 31.23 -20.15
N PRO A 157 12.98 32.20 -20.91
CA PRO A 157 14.12 31.97 -21.80
C PRO A 157 15.41 31.50 -21.09
N GLY A 158 15.47 31.60 -19.76
CA GLY A 158 16.63 31.22 -18.95
C GLY A 158 16.83 29.72 -18.73
N CYS A 159 15.87 28.88 -19.13
CA CYS A 159 15.97 27.42 -18.99
C CYS A 159 16.81 26.78 -20.10
N ARG A 160 17.62 25.78 -19.74
CA ARG A 160 18.10 24.78 -20.68
C ARG A 160 17.16 23.58 -20.66
N ILE A 161 16.53 23.29 -21.79
CA ILE A 161 15.61 22.16 -21.92
C ILE A 161 16.28 21.08 -22.77
N GLU A 162 16.48 19.91 -22.19
CA GLU A 162 16.90 18.71 -22.90
C GLU A 162 15.70 17.81 -23.14
N THR A 163 15.47 17.44 -24.40
CA THR A 163 14.44 16.49 -24.79
C THR A 163 15.04 15.08 -24.89
N HIS A 164 14.42 14.11 -24.22
CA HIS A 164 14.84 12.72 -24.23
C HIS A 164 13.86 11.88 -25.06
N VAL A 165 14.41 10.96 -25.87
CA VAL A 165 13.62 10.00 -26.66
C VAL A 165 14.03 8.60 -26.20
N PRO A 166 13.22 7.92 -25.37
CA PRO A 166 13.54 6.56 -24.93
C PRO A 166 13.55 5.56 -26.10
N ASP A 167 14.39 4.52 -26.02
CA ASP A 167 14.57 3.52 -27.08
C ASP A 167 13.32 2.64 -27.33
N SER A 168 12.31 2.69 -26.47
CA SER A 168 11.03 1.98 -26.63
C SER A 168 9.82 2.89 -26.38
N SER A 169 9.02 3.08 -27.44
CA SER A 169 7.66 3.65 -27.45
C SER A 169 7.52 5.15 -27.14
N THR A 170 6.32 5.64 -27.43
CA THR A 170 5.82 7.02 -27.62
C THR A 170 6.00 8.02 -26.47
N ALA A 171 6.87 7.75 -25.50
CA ALA A 171 7.06 8.53 -24.29
C ALA A 171 7.64 9.94 -24.56
N SER A 172 7.10 10.95 -23.87
CA SER A 172 7.63 12.31 -23.90
C SER A 172 8.30 12.66 -22.57
N LEU A 173 9.60 12.96 -22.60
CA LEU A 173 10.42 13.20 -21.41
C LEU A 173 11.37 14.38 -21.63
N TRP A 174 11.48 15.27 -20.63
CA TRP A 174 12.36 16.43 -20.64
C TRP A 174 13.12 16.59 -19.34
N THR A 175 14.31 17.18 -19.42
CA THR A 175 15.04 17.71 -18.26
C THR A 175 15.20 19.22 -18.43
N ILE A 176 14.76 19.97 -17.43
CA ILE A 176 14.92 21.43 -17.34
C ILE A 176 16.05 21.70 -16.36
N SER A 177 17.14 22.29 -16.84
CA SER A 177 18.26 22.73 -16.02
C SER A 177 18.18 24.23 -15.78
N ILE A 178 18.25 24.62 -14.51
CA ILE A 178 18.17 26.01 -14.03
C ILE A 178 19.49 26.35 -13.35
N PRO A 179 20.28 27.30 -13.86
CA PRO A 179 21.55 27.65 -13.24
C PRO A 179 21.31 28.34 -11.90
N ILE A 180 21.84 27.78 -10.81
CA ILE A 180 21.76 28.35 -9.47
C ILE A 180 23.17 28.84 -9.08
N PRO A 181 23.35 30.14 -8.84
CA PRO A 181 24.62 30.70 -8.40
C PRO A 181 25.19 30.05 -7.14
N ALA A 182 26.48 30.26 -6.90
CA ALA A 182 27.15 29.79 -5.70
C ALA A 182 26.61 30.45 -4.43
N SER A 183 26.51 29.69 -3.35
CA SER A 183 26.34 30.20 -2.00
C SER A 183 27.52 31.08 -1.57
N SER A 184 27.27 31.94 -0.59
CA SER A 184 28.34 32.53 0.21
C SER A 184 28.88 31.51 1.23
N SER A 185 29.92 31.87 1.99
CA SER A 185 30.47 30.94 2.97
C SER A 185 29.44 30.47 4.00
N GLN A 186 28.47 31.32 4.40
CA GLN A 186 27.48 31.04 5.45
C GLN A 186 26.04 31.00 4.93
N GLU A 187 25.67 31.87 4.01
CA GLU A 187 24.30 31.97 3.50
C GLU A 187 24.14 31.24 2.15
N PRO A 188 23.05 30.48 1.97
CA PRO A 188 22.81 29.76 0.72
C PRO A 188 22.44 30.73 -0.38
N PHE A 189 22.60 30.32 -1.62
CA PHE A 189 21.96 31.04 -2.72
C PHE A 189 20.57 30.45 -2.96
N PHE A 190 19.57 31.32 -3.02
CA PHE A 190 18.21 30.95 -3.41
C PHE A 190 17.89 31.58 -4.76
N GLU A 191 17.48 30.74 -5.71
CA GLU A 191 16.94 31.18 -6.98
C GLU A 191 15.47 30.77 -7.07
N GLN A 192 14.61 31.70 -7.50
CA GLN A 192 13.23 31.38 -7.86
C GLN A 192 13.08 31.56 -9.35
N PHE A 193 12.52 30.56 -10.01
CA PHE A 193 12.41 30.55 -11.45
C PHE A 193 10.99 30.22 -11.89
N VAL A 194 10.41 31.10 -12.72
CA VAL A 194 9.09 30.88 -13.31
C VAL A 194 9.22 29.85 -14.43
N VAL A 195 8.78 28.62 -14.18
CA VAL A 195 8.76 27.55 -15.18
C VAL A 195 7.67 27.81 -16.22
N GLY A 196 6.51 28.32 -15.76
CA GLY A 196 5.40 28.77 -16.61
C GLY A 196 4.05 28.18 -16.19
N LEU A 197 3.01 28.47 -16.97
CA LEU A 197 1.63 28.12 -16.67
C LEU A 197 1.28 26.73 -17.24
N PRO A 198 0.96 25.71 -16.42
CA PRO A 198 0.45 24.44 -16.92
C PRO A 198 -0.86 24.66 -17.68
N THR A 199 -1.04 23.99 -18.82
CA THR A 199 -2.20 24.23 -19.69
C THR A 199 -3.10 23.01 -19.84
N SER A 200 -4.38 23.24 -20.12
CA SER A 200 -5.33 22.21 -20.58
C SER A 200 -5.48 21.01 -19.62
N PHE A 201 -5.55 21.27 -18.31
CA PHE A 201 -5.79 20.26 -17.29
C PHE A 201 -7.08 20.54 -16.52
N THR A 202 -7.67 19.48 -15.98
CA THR A 202 -8.89 19.54 -15.18
C THR A 202 -8.63 19.30 -13.70
N ARG A 203 -7.60 18.51 -13.38
CA ARG A 203 -7.18 18.19 -12.02
C ARG A 203 -5.68 18.17 -11.87
N TYR A 204 -5.19 18.46 -10.67
CA TYR A 204 -3.80 18.22 -10.29
C TYR A 204 -3.69 17.45 -8.98
N PHE A 205 -2.56 16.76 -8.86
CA PHE A 205 -2.06 16.08 -7.67
C PHE A 205 -0.65 16.59 -7.39
N ALA A 206 -0.32 16.80 -6.13
CA ALA A 206 1.01 17.19 -5.70
C ALA A 206 1.43 16.45 -4.42
N LEU A 207 2.72 16.18 -4.27
CA LEU A 207 3.31 15.81 -2.97
C LEU A 207 4.07 17.01 -2.43
N VAL A 208 3.47 17.65 -1.42
CA VAL A 208 4.01 18.84 -0.73
C VAL A 208 4.76 18.45 0.53
N ARG A 209 5.74 19.28 0.89
CA ARG A 209 6.51 19.19 2.13
C ARG A 209 5.75 19.89 3.25
N GLN A 210 4.79 19.19 3.86
CA GLN A 210 4.05 19.75 5.00
C GLN A 210 4.99 20.07 6.19
N SER A 211 6.11 19.36 6.29
CA SER A 211 7.20 19.66 7.20
C SER A 211 8.54 19.29 6.56
N ASN A 212 9.63 19.49 7.29
CA ASN A 212 10.93 18.93 6.93
C ASN A 212 10.99 17.40 7.08
N PHE A 213 9.97 16.76 7.65
CA PHE A 213 9.92 15.31 7.88
C PHE A 213 9.06 14.57 6.86
N TRP A 214 7.95 15.19 6.41
CA TRP A 214 6.85 14.49 5.76
C TRP A 214 6.43 15.12 4.43
N LEU A 215 6.14 14.25 3.48
CA LEU A 215 5.38 14.55 2.28
C LEU A 215 3.91 14.29 2.51
N CYS A 216 3.05 15.14 1.95
CA CYS A 216 1.61 15.01 2.03
C CYS A 216 0.95 15.33 0.69
N PRO A 217 -0.17 14.68 0.35
CA PRO A 217 -0.88 14.93 -0.89
C PRO A 217 -1.60 16.29 -0.87
N ARG A 218 -1.64 16.96 -2.03
CA ARG A 218 -2.53 18.08 -2.33
C ARG A 218 -3.20 17.84 -3.67
N HIS A 219 -4.42 18.35 -3.78
CA HIS A 219 -5.27 18.18 -4.93
C HIS A 219 -5.95 19.50 -5.27
N GLY A 220 -6.28 19.66 -6.54
CA GLY A 220 -7.16 20.73 -6.97
C GLY A 220 -7.57 20.55 -8.41
N PHE A 221 -8.24 21.57 -8.96
CA PHE A 221 -8.92 21.50 -10.24
C PHE A 221 -8.11 22.13 -11.37
N SER A 222 -8.65 23.13 -12.06
CA SER A 222 -8.11 23.69 -13.31
C SER A 222 -7.16 24.89 -13.11
N LYS A 223 -6.75 25.15 -11.87
CA LYS A 223 -5.73 26.16 -11.51
C LYS A 223 -4.84 25.57 -10.42
N LEU A 224 -3.53 25.57 -10.64
CA LEU A 224 -2.56 25.12 -9.65
C LEU A 224 -2.54 26.10 -8.47
N ASP A 225 -2.79 25.59 -7.27
CA ASP A 225 -2.75 26.36 -6.02
C ASP A 225 -2.14 25.49 -4.91
N LEU A 226 -0.92 25.82 -4.51
CA LEU A 226 -0.15 25.08 -3.51
C LEU A 226 0.03 25.97 -2.27
N ASP A 227 -0.35 25.42 -1.13
CA ASP A 227 -0.11 26.00 0.20
C ASP A 227 1.35 25.84 0.65
N GLU A 228 2.03 24.79 0.17
CA GLU A 228 3.38 24.42 0.56
C GLU A 228 4.25 24.02 -0.66
N GLU A 229 5.57 23.96 -0.46
CA GLU A 229 6.50 23.54 -1.50
C GLU A 229 6.33 22.05 -1.85
N ALA A 230 6.19 21.72 -3.14
CA ALA A 230 6.10 20.36 -3.65
C ALA A 230 7.43 19.82 -4.21
N ILE A 231 7.56 18.50 -4.23
CA ILE A 231 8.63 17.81 -4.97
C ILE A 231 8.10 17.06 -6.19
N LEU A 232 6.81 16.72 -6.21
CA LEU A 232 6.14 16.03 -7.31
C LEU A 232 4.83 16.76 -7.63
N LEU A 233 4.59 17.00 -8.91
CA LEU A 233 3.33 17.48 -9.46
C LEU A 233 2.87 16.53 -10.56
N SER A 234 1.56 16.35 -10.68
CA SER A 234 0.93 15.66 -11.78
C SER A 234 -0.36 16.37 -12.17
N PHE A 235 -0.61 16.50 -13.47
CA PHE A 235 -1.81 17.15 -14.02
C PHE A 235 -2.57 16.15 -14.89
N LEU A 236 -3.83 15.90 -14.56
CA LEU A 236 -4.76 15.16 -15.41
C LEU A 236 -5.24 16.11 -16.51
N ARG A 237 -4.79 15.85 -17.73
CA ARG A 237 -5.07 16.72 -18.86
C ARG A 237 -6.44 16.45 -19.44
N ASN A 238 -6.98 17.48 -20.09
CA ASN A 238 -8.24 17.38 -20.81
C ASN A 238 -8.16 16.36 -21.94
N ASP A 239 -6.96 16.01 -22.44
CA ASP A 239 -6.72 14.99 -23.47
C ASP A 239 -6.48 13.57 -22.93
N GLY A 240 -6.69 13.35 -21.64
CA GLY A 240 -6.60 12.06 -20.96
C GLY A 240 -5.18 11.59 -20.66
N TYR A 241 -4.16 12.42 -20.94
CA TYR A 241 -2.77 12.15 -20.55
C TYR A 241 -2.41 12.78 -19.22
N HIS A 242 -1.31 12.31 -18.64
CA HIS A 242 -0.82 12.77 -17.35
C HIS A 242 0.49 13.53 -17.53
N PHE A 243 0.51 14.82 -17.20
CA PHE A 243 1.74 15.62 -17.21
C PHE A 243 2.36 15.63 -15.82
N VAL A 244 3.53 15.00 -15.67
CA VAL A 244 4.23 14.84 -14.39
C VAL A 244 5.46 15.75 -14.37
N VAL A 245 5.70 16.42 -13.24
CA VAL A 245 6.89 17.25 -12.98
C VAL A 245 7.50 16.83 -11.65
N LEU A 246 8.77 16.46 -11.65
CA LEU A 246 9.55 16.09 -10.47
C LEU A 246 10.68 17.11 -10.25
N ALA A 247 10.75 17.69 -9.05
CA ALA A 247 11.85 18.54 -8.61
C ALA A 247 12.95 17.67 -7.99
N VAL A 248 14.10 17.60 -8.66
CA VAL A 248 15.18 16.69 -8.28
C VAL A 248 16.25 17.44 -7.51
N SER A 249 16.47 17.02 -6.26
CA SER A 249 17.60 17.50 -5.47
C SER A 249 18.84 16.66 -5.73
N THR A 250 20.01 17.29 -5.74
CA THR A 250 21.32 16.66 -5.92
C THR A 250 22.28 17.13 -4.82
N ASP A 251 23.50 16.58 -4.78
CA ASP A 251 24.50 16.96 -3.77
C ASP A 251 24.67 18.49 -3.68
N GLY A 252 24.27 19.06 -2.55
CA GLY A 252 24.37 20.49 -2.24
C GLY A 252 23.35 21.40 -2.96
N VAL A 253 22.44 20.85 -3.77
CA VAL A 253 21.37 21.61 -4.43
C VAL A 253 20.01 20.98 -4.11
N VAL A 254 19.17 21.71 -3.38
CA VAL A 254 17.80 21.30 -3.10
C VAL A 254 16.85 21.99 -4.07
N MET A 255 15.99 21.19 -4.71
CA MET A 255 14.94 21.66 -5.61
C MET A 255 13.56 21.34 -5.07
N THR A 256 12.68 22.33 -5.08
CA THR A 256 11.24 22.19 -4.85
C THR A 256 10.48 23.05 -5.86
N VAL A 257 9.15 22.94 -5.88
CA VAL A 257 8.27 23.79 -6.70
C VAL A 257 7.12 24.36 -5.86
N LYS A 258 6.67 25.57 -6.17
CA LYS A 258 5.45 26.18 -5.61
C LYS A 258 4.59 26.74 -6.73
N SER A 259 3.42 27.28 -6.39
CA SER A 259 2.61 28.08 -7.32
C SER A 259 2.63 29.57 -6.98
N ASP A 260 2.29 30.41 -7.96
CA ASP A 260 1.92 31.81 -7.74
C ASP A 260 0.41 32.04 -7.90
N ASP A 261 -0.05 33.28 -7.69
CA ASP A 261 -1.46 33.65 -7.80
C ASP A 261 -2.06 33.39 -9.20
N ALA A 262 -1.24 33.32 -10.24
CA ALA A 262 -1.66 33.01 -11.60
C ALA A 262 -1.70 31.50 -11.89
N GLY A 263 -1.19 30.67 -10.98
CA GLY A 263 -1.07 29.22 -11.11
C GLY A 263 0.16 28.77 -11.90
N ASN A 264 1.18 29.64 -12.06
CA ASN A 264 2.45 29.22 -12.67
C ASN A 264 3.17 28.23 -11.76
N ILE A 265 3.88 27.28 -12.35
CA ILE A 265 4.87 26.47 -11.65
C ILE A 265 6.11 27.35 -11.42
N ILE A 266 6.50 27.52 -10.16
CA ILE A 266 7.69 28.25 -9.74
C ILE A 266 8.68 27.26 -9.15
N ALA A 267 9.82 27.06 -9.81
CA ALA A 267 10.91 26.27 -9.28
C ALA A 267 11.67 27.07 -8.22
N LEU A 268 12.00 26.41 -7.12
CA LEU A 268 12.80 26.95 -6.03
C LEU A 268 14.08 26.13 -5.94
N GLY A 269 15.21 26.80 -6.15
CA GLY A 269 16.53 26.19 -6.04
C GLY A 269 17.30 26.78 -4.87
N ARG A 270 17.73 25.94 -3.93
CA ARG A 270 18.71 26.30 -2.90
C ARG A 270 20.04 25.65 -3.25
N ASN A 271 21.05 26.44 -3.54
CA ASN A 271 22.42 25.96 -3.67
C ASN A 271 23.19 26.27 -2.39
N ASP A 272 23.64 25.22 -1.72
CA ASP A 272 24.48 25.29 -0.54
C ASP A 272 25.96 25.31 -0.90
N GLU A 273 26.36 25.07 -2.15
CA GLU A 273 27.76 24.93 -2.58
C GLU A 273 28.43 26.27 -2.88
N MET A 274 29.75 26.32 -2.72
CA MET A 274 30.55 27.51 -3.08
C MET A 274 30.82 27.62 -4.59
N THR A 275 30.27 26.70 -5.38
CA THR A 275 30.32 26.71 -6.83
C THR A 275 28.90 26.77 -7.41
N PRO A 276 28.70 27.46 -8.55
CA PRO A 276 27.42 27.41 -9.24
C PRO A 276 27.11 25.97 -9.66
N LYS A 277 25.85 25.56 -9.50
CA LYS A 277 25.34 24.24 -9.90
C LYS A 277 23.98 24.41 -10.58
N ASP A 278 23.58 23.41 -11.35
CA ASP A 278 22.26 23.40 -11.95
C ASP A 278 21.25 22.75 -10.99
N GLY A 279 20.10 23.41 -10.81
CA GLY A 279 18.88 22.80 -10.33
C GLY A 279 18.15 22.06 -11.45
N LEU A 280 17.48 20.96 -11.13
CA LEU A 280 16.86 20.07 -12.11
C LEU A 280 15.36 19.90 -11.86
N LEU A 281 14.56 20.08 -12.92
CA LEU A 281 13.21 19.53 -13.01
C LEU A 281 13.17 18.47 -14.11
N ILE A 282 12.45 17.38 -13.88
CA ILE A 282 12.19 16.36 -14.90
C ILE A 282 10.70 16.32 -15.16
N CYS A 283 10.33 16.37 -16.44
CA CYS A 283 8.93 16.40 -16.86
C CYS A 283 8.63 15.22 -17.79
N ALA A 284 7.46 14.59 -17.65
CA ALA A 284 7.04 13.50 -18.52
C ALA A 284 5.55 13.54 -18.86
N ILE A 285 5.18 12.89 -19.97
CA ILE A 285 3.79 12.59 -20.34
C ILE A 285 3.59 11.08 -20.32
N GLY A 286 2.73 10.60 -19.41
CA GLY A 286 2.34 9.20 -19.32
C GLY A 286 0.90 8.96 -19.77
N ASP A 287 0.62 7.73 -20.21
CA ASP A 287 -0.75 7.24 -20.44
C ASP A 287 -1.48 7.03 -19.11
N THR A 288 -0.74 6.73 -18.05
CA THR A 288 -1.20 6.77 -16.65
C THR A 288 -0.31 7.68 -15.83
N ILE A 289 -0.76 8.04 -14.63
CA ILE A 289 0.09 8.81 -13.71
C ILE A 289 1.31 7.99 -13.27
N GLU A 290 1.15 6.68 -13.03
CA GLU A 290 2.22 5.78 -12.60
C GLU A 290 3.32 5.69 -13.66
N GLU A 291 2.95 5.58 -14.94
CA GLU A 291 3.93 5.58 -16.04
C GLU A 291 4.69 6.91 -16.08
N GLY A 292 3.98 8.04 -15.92
CA GLY A 292 4.60 9.36 -15.85
C GLY A 292 5.60 9.49 -14.70
N ILE A 293 5.25 9.00 -13.51
CA ILE A 293 6.14 8.98 -12.34
C ILE A 293 7.32 8.02 -12.59
N GLU A 294 7.08 6.84 -13.14
CA GLU A 294 8.11 5.86 -13.47
C GLU A 294 9.16 6.47 -14.41
N MET A 295 8.75 7.19 -15.45
CA MET A 295 9.65 7.84 -16.39
C MET A 295 10.53 8.91 -15.74
N VAL A 296 9.95 9.81 -14.94
CA VAL A 296 10.73 10.86 -14.26
C VAL A 296 11.68 10.26 -13.22
N MET A 297 11.25 9.21 -12.51
CA MET A 297 12.09 8.50 -11.54
C MET A 297 13.20 7.70 -12.21
N ALA A 298 12.95 7.02 -13.31
CA ALA A 298 13.96 6.30 -14.09
C ALA A 298 15.04 7.26 -14.61
N ARG A 299 14.66 8.44 -15.12
CA ARG A 299 15.60 9.49 -15.52
C ARG A 299 16.41 10.01 -14.34
N THR A 300 15.76 10.23 -13.19
CA THR A 300 16.43 10.65 -11.95
C THR A 300 17.51 9.65 -11.54
N LYS A 301 17.17 8.35 -11.50
CA LYS A 301 18.12 7.28 -11.18
C LYS A 301 19.30 7.27 -12.13
N ALA A 302 19.07 7.45 -13.43
CA ALA A 302 20.15 7.51 -14.42
C ALA A 302 21.10 8.69 -14.20
N LEU A 303 20.58 9.88 -13.87
CA LEU A 303 21.39 11.07 -13.57
C LEU A 303 22.21 10.90 -12.30
N ILE A 304 21.60 10.40 -11.22
CA ILE A 304 22.27 10.22 -9.93
C ILE A 304 23.31 9.10 -10.00
N SER A 305 23.04 8.02 -10.74
CA SER A 305 24.01 6.93 -10.96
C SER A 305 25.28 7.41 -11.69
N GLN A 306 25.14 8.31 -12.68
CA GLN A 306 26.28 8.88 -13.39
C GLN A 306 27.14 9.77 -12.50
N GLY A 307 26.54 10.50 -11.55
CA GLY A 307 27.26 11.30 -10.56
C GLY A 307 27.95 10.45 -9.48
N ALA A 308 27.29 9.39 -9.02
CA ALA A 308 27.76 8.51 -7.95
C ALA A 308 28.99 7.65 -8.34
N ALA A 309 29.24 7.43 -9.64
CA ALA A 309 30.39 6.67 -10.14
C ALA A 309 31.79 7.24 -9.76
N THR A 310 31.86 8.36 -9.05
CA THR A 310 33.08 8.98 -8.51
C THR A 310 33.38 8.70 -7.04
N LYS A 311 32.49 8.01 -6.30
CA LYS A 311 32.76 7.54 -4.92
C LYS A 311 32.64 6.01 -4.87
N PRO A 312 33.72 5.27 -4.55
CA PRO A 312 33.64 3.81 -4.47
C PRO A 312 32.89 3.42 -3.20
N CYS A 313 31.60 3.12 -3.33
CA CYS A 313 30.92 2.30 -2.33
C CYS A 313 31.38 0.86 -2.57
N SER A 314 32.29 0.39 -1.70
CA SER A 314 32.83 -0.96 -1.76
C SER A 314 31.81 -1.96 -1.23
N ASP A 315 30.79 -2.27 -2.00
CA ASP A 315 29.88 -3.37 -1.68
C ASP A 315 30.21 -4.60 -2.53
N LYS A 316 30.69 -5.65 -1.86
CA LYS A 316 30.88 -6.96 -2.47
C LYS A 316 29.49 -7.54 -2.72
N GLY A 317 28.98 -7.30 -3.92
CA GLY A 317 27.71 -7.85 -4.40
C GLY A 317 27.62 -9.35 -4.21
N TYR A 318 26.54 -9.79 -3.57
CA TYR A 318 26.10 -11.18 -3.60
C TYR A 318 25.27 -11.41 -4.88
N PRO A 319 25.44 -12.55 -5.57
CA PRO A 319 24.88 -12.73 -6.91
C PRO A 319 23.37 -12.96 -6.92
N LEU A 320 22.73 -12.28 -7.87
CA LEU A 320 21.39 -12.50 -8.42
C LEU A 320 21.24 -13.89 -9.06
N LYS A 321 20.21 -14.63 -8.64
CA LYS A 321 19.22 -15.35 -9.49
C LYS A 321 18.25 -16.15 -8.63
N GLY A 322 16.97 -15.84 -8.74
CA GLY A 322 15.87 -16.61 -8.16
C GLY A 322 14.75 -15.67 -7.74
N GLY A 323 13.51 -15.97 -8.13
CA GLY A 323 12.35 -15.29 -7.55
C GLY A 323 12.35 -15.42 -6.02
N ILE A 324 11.58 -14.57 -5.35
CA ILE A 324 11.43 -14.60 -3.89
C ILE A 324 11.07 -16.03 -3.48
N LYS A 325 11.97 -16.69 -2.74
CA LYS A 325 11.76 -18.04 -2.25
C LYS A 325 10.79 -17.97 -1.07
N ALA A 326 9.81 -18.87 -1.03
CA ALA A 326 8.86 -18.99 0.09
C ALA A 326 9.56 -19.00 1.47
N GLU A 327 10.69 -19.68 1.56
CA GLU A 327 11.54 -19.75 2.75
C GLU A 327 12.02 -18.37 3.23
N SER A 328 12.35 -17.47 2.30
CA SER A 328 12.79 -16.11 2.62
C SER A 328 11.68 -15.27 3.24
N LEU A 329 10.42 -15.51 2.86
CA LEU A 329 9.29 -14.79 3.43
C LEU A 329 8.98 -15.28 4.84
N THR A 330 9.04 -16.60 5.07
CA THR A 330 8.73 -17.19 6.38
C THR A 330 9.86 -17.08 7.41
N GLN A 331 11.09 -16.76 6.98
CA GLN A 331 12.26 -16.64 7.86
C GLN A 331 12.59 -15.18 8.22
N ASP A 332 11.99 -14.21 7.54
CA ASP A 332 12.22 -12.79 7.81
C ASP A 332 11.36 -12.32 8.99
N ASP A 333 11.90 -12.51 10.19
CA ASP A 333 11.26 -12.16 11.47
C ASP A 333 11.17 -10.65 11.75
N PHE A 334 11.79 -9.80 10.92
CA PHE A 334 11.72 -8.36 11.10
C PHE A 334 10.70 -7.74 10.14
N HIS A 335 10.80 -8.05 8.84
CA HIS A 335 9.90 -7.46 7.84
C HIS A 335 8.54 -8.16 7.77
N ASN A 336 8.51 -9.47 8.01
CA ASN A 336 7.28 -10.26 7.96
C ASN A 336 6.84 -10.74 9.35
N GLY A 337 7.35 -10.10 10.40
CA GLY A 337 6.96 -10.36 11.77
C GLY A 337 6.08 -9.23 12.32
N LEU A 338 5.26 -9.55 13.34
CA LEU A 338 4.56 -8.51 14.09
C LEU A 338 5.55 -7.73 14.95
N ILE A 339 5.45 -6.40 14.93
CA ILE A 339 6.25 -5.49 15.74
C ILE A 339 5.39 -4.87 16.84
N TYR A 340 5.88 -4.85 18.07
CA TYR A 340 5.30 -4.06 19.16
C TYR A 340 6.16 -2.84 19.44
N CYS A 341 5.59 -1.64 19.33
CA CYS A 341 6.27 -0.38 19.57
C CYS A 341 5.68 0.36 20.78
N THR A 342 6.54 0.85 21.67
CA THR A 342 6.12 1.41 22.96
C THR A 342 5.61 2.86 22.91
N TRP A 343 5.61 3.55 21.77
CA TRP A 343 5.29 4.99 21.68
C TRP A 343 3.89 5.34 22.21
N ASN A 344 2.80 4.90 21.54
CA ASN A 344 1.44 5.18 22.02
C ASN A 344 1.01 4.23 23.15
N SER A 345 1.73 3.14 23.36
CA SER A 345 1.46 2.15 24.41
C SER A 345 1.91 2.64 25.80
N LEU A 346 3.20 2.95 25.95
CA LEU A 346 3.83 3.31 27.23
C LEU A 346 4.27 4.78 27.27
N GLY A 347 4.53 5.39 26.11
CA GLY A 347 4.99 6.77 26.00
C GLY A 347 6.42 6.99 26.50
N PRO A 348 6.87 8.26 26.50
CA PRO A 348 8.24 8.63 26.87
C PRO A 348 8.59 8.44 28.35
N GLU A 349 7.59 8.15 29.19
CA GLU A 349 7.76 7.89 30.64
C GLU A 349 7.90 6.39 30.96
N LEU A 350 8.21 5.55 29.96
CA LEU A 350 8.39 4.11 30.19
C LEU A 350 9.47 3.82 31.23
N THR A 351 9.24 2.76 32.00
CA THR A 351 10.14 2.26 33.04
C THR A 351 10.35 0.76 32.85
N TYR A 352 11.37 0.20 33.48
CA TYR A 352 11.59 -1.24 33.55
C TYR A 352 10.31 -1.99 33.94
N SER A 353 9.60 -1.54 34.99
CA SER A 353 8.40 -2.22 35.49
C SER A 353 7.23 -2.14 34.51
N SER A 354 6.95 -0.98 33.93
CA SER A 354 5.88 -0.84 32.95
C SER A 354 6.17 -1.61 31.67
N PHE A 355 7.43 -1.66 31.25
CA PHE A 355 7.88 -2.39 30.07
C PHE A 355 7.78 -3.91 30.26
N MET A 356 8.31 -4.45 31.36
CA MET A 356 8.20 -5.89 31.65
C MET A 356 6.74 -6.31 31.84
N ALA A 357 5.91 -5.48 32.48
CA ALA A 357 4.47 -5.72 32.59
C ALA A 357 3.79 -5.84 31.22
N ALA A 358 4.15 -4.99 30.26
CA ALA A 358 3.63 -5.08 28.90
C ALA A 358 4.03 -6.39 28.19
N LEU A 359 5.27 -6.86 28.35
CA LEU A 359 5.71 -8.13 27.76
C LEU A 359 5.04 -9.34 28.42
N HIS A 360 4.85 -9.30 29.74
CA HIS A 360 4.08 -10.32 30.44
C HIS A 360 2.62 -10.38 29.97
N ASP A 361 2.00 -9.23 29.74
CA ASP A 361 0.64 -9.13 29.23
C ASP A 361 0.50 -9.66 27.80
N LEU A 362 1.41 -9.30 26.89
CA LEU A 362 1.48 -9.90 25.55
C LEU A 362 1.60 -11.42 25.63
N ASN A 363 2.50 -11.91 26.50
CA ASN A 363 2.69 -13.34 26.71
C ASN A 363 1.46 -14.03 27.32
N ALA A 364 0.71 -13.36 28.19
CA ALA A 364 -0.52 -13.89 28.79
C ALA A 364 -1.70 -13.86 27.80
N SER A 365 -1.63 -12.97 26.82
CA SER A 365 -2.64 -12.79 25.77
C SER A 365 -2.39 -13.67 24.53
N ASP A 366 -1.38 -14.55 24.55
CA ASP A 366 -0.96 -15.35 23.39
C ASP A 366 -0.60 -14.52 22.14
N ILE A 367 -0.06 -13.32 22.36
CA ILE A 367 0.44 -12.44 21.31
C ILE A 367 1.95 -12.47 21.35
N TYR A 368 2.56 -12.87 20.24
CA TYR A 368 3.99 -13.10 20.15
C TYR A 368 4.64 -12.21 19.08
N PRO A 369 4.77 -10.89 19.30
CA PRO A 369 5.50 -10.02 18.39
C PRO A 369 6.95 -10.48 18.30
N SER A 370 7.37 -10.88 17.10
CA SER A 370 8.76 -11.23 16.81
C SER A 370 9.75 -10.11 17.13
N THR A 371 9.30 -8.85 17.09
CA THR A 371 10.12 -7.66 17.24
C THR A 371 9.52 -6.73 18.28
N ILE A 372 10.35 -6.27 19.22
CA ILE A 372 10.00 -5.22 20.18
C ILE A 372 10.83 -3.97 19.87
N ILE A 373 10.16 -2.82 19.67
CA ILE A 373 10.81 -1.51 19.54
C ILE A 373 10.60 -0.73 20.84
N ILE A 374 11.70 -0.51 21.57
CA ILE A 374 11.76 0.40 22.71
C ILE A 374 11.86 1.81 22.14
N ASP A 375 10.72 2.49 22.06
CA ASP A 375 10.61 3.84 21.52
C ASP A 375 11.16 4.90 22.51
N ASP A 376 11.04 6.18 22.17
CA ASP A 376 11.59 7.29 22.95
C ASP A 376 11.27 7.19 24.46
N GLY A 377 12.23 7.60 25.31
CA GLY A 377 12.16 7.58 26.78
C GLY A 377 13.17 6.67 27.48
N TRP A 378 13.89 5.81 26.73
CA TRP A 378 14.88 4.89 27.29
C TRP A 378 16.27 5.50 27.48
N GLN A 379 16.61 6.54 26.71
CA GLN A 379 17.96 7.12 26.61
C GLN A 379 18.34 7.93 27.85
N SER A 380 19.64 7.97 28.18
CA SER A 380 20.17 8.86 29.21
C SER A 380 20.28 10.29 28.66
N VAL A 381 19.35 11.16 29.09
CA VAL A 381 19.24 12.54 28.61
C VAL A 381 19.36 13.56 29.76
N VAL A 382 19.89 14.74 29.45
CA VAL A 382 19.83 15.91 30.33
C VAL A 382 18.64 16.77 29.93
N PRO A 383 17.71 17.05 30.86
CA PRO A 383 16.62 17.98 30.62
C PRO A 383 17.14 19.36 30.26
N TYR A 384 16.70 19.86 29.11
CA TYR A 384 16.97 21.21 28.62
C TYR A 384 15.70 21.76 27.99
N GLY A 385 15.49 23.08 28.09
CA GLY A 385 14.26 23.73 27.65
C GLY A 385 13.02 23.36 28.49
N SER A 386 11.83 23.58 27.94
CA SER A 386 10.54 23.35 28.60
C SER A 386 9.84 22.07 28.14
N THR A 387 10.34 21.40 27.10
CA THR A 387 9.71 20.20 26.50
C THR A 387 10.73 19.09 26.28
N ILE A 388 10.25 17.85 26.15
CA ILE A 388 11.10 16.69 25.84
C ILE A 388 11.89 16.87 24.53
N PHE A 389 11.32 17.62 23.57
CA PHE A 389 11.93 17.91 22.27
C PHE A 389 13.18 18.79 22.35
N GLN A 390 13.54 19.28 23.53
CA GLN A 390 14.72 20.10 23.76
C GLN A 390 15.79 19.36 24.60
N HIS A 391 15.48 18.18 25.13
CA HIS A 391 16.42 17.41 25.93
C HIS A 391 17.61 16.94 25.09
N ARG A 392 18.73 16.68 25.76
CA ARG A 392 20.01 16.38 25.09
C ARG A 392 20.57 15.03 25.51
N LEU A 393 21.13 14.29 24.56
CA LEU A 393 21.76 12.99 24.83
C LEU A 393 23.02 13.17 25.68
N ALA A 394 23.14 12.41 26.76
CA ALA A 394 24.26 12.50 27.70
C ALA A 394 25.15 11.25 27.73
N SER A 395 24.58 10.07 27.50
CA SER A 395 25.34 8.82 27.40
C SER A 395 24.69 7.87 26.40
N ILE A 396 25.51 6.98 25.83
CA ILE A 396 25.02 5.89 24.97
C ILE A 396 24.29 4.80 25.78
N GLN A 397 24.49 4.77 27.11
CA GLN A 397 23.78 3.88 28.01
C GLN A 397 22.32 4.33 28.23
N ALA A 398 21.44 3.38 28.52
CA ALA A 398 20.08 3.67 28.97
C ALA A 398 20.06 4.52 30.24
N SER A 399 18.99 5.30 30.42
CA SER A 399 18.72 6.07 31.63
C SER A 399 18.66 5.14 32.84
N SER A 400 19.46 5.39 33.88
CA SER A 400 19.37 4.65 35.14
C SER A 400 18.08 4.94 35.92
N LYS A 401 17.34 6.00 35.55
CA LYS A 401 16.00 6.28 36.08
C LYS A 401 14.95 5.31 35.49
N SER A 402 15.02 5.07 34.18
CA SER A 402 14.07 4.21 33.46
C SER A 402 14.47 2.73 33.58
N PHE A 403 15.78 2.45 33.48
CA PHE A 403 16.38 1.11 33.43
C PHE A 403 17.63 1.03 34.34
N PRO A 404 17.46 0.77 35.65
CA PRO A 404 18.54 0.90 36.64
C PRO A 404 19.72 -0.06 36.43
N ASP A 405 19.47 -1.26 35.89
CA ASP A 405 20.47 -2.32 35.72
C ASP A 405 21.14 -2.34 34.33
N SER A 406 21.02 -1.26 33.54
CA SER A 406 21.52 -1.11 32.15
C SER A 406 20.68 -1.78 31.05
N LEU A 407 20.87 -1.31 29.82
CA LEU A 407 20.22 -1.86 28.62
C LEU A 407 20.56 -3.33 28.39
N LYS A 408 21.82 -3.72 28.63
CA LYS A 408 22.29 -5.10 28.41
C LYS A 408 21.60 -6.11 29.32
N MET A 409 21.37 -5.74 30.58
CA MET A 409 20.66 -6.61 31.52
C MET A 409 19.19 -6.73 31.12
N LEU A 410 18.53 -5.62 30.80
CA LEU A 410 17.16 -5.63 30.28
C LEU A 410 17.03 -6.57 29.06
N VAL A 411 17.85 -6.39 28.04
CA VAL A 411 17.82 -7.22 26.81
C VAL A 411 18.08 -8.69 27.12
N SER A 412 19.02 -8.99 28.01
CA SER A 412 19.32 -10.36 28.42
C SER A 412 18.14 -11.02 29.14
N GLU A 413 17.43 -10.27 29.98
CA GLU A 413 16.24 -10.73 30.67
C GLU A 413 15.08 -10.97 29.70
N ILE A 414 14.83 -10.04 28.78
CA ILE A 414 13.80 -10.21 27.72
C ILE A 414 14.05 -11.50 26.94
N LYS A 415 15.27 -11.71 26.44
CA LYS A 415 15.60 -12.91 25.64
C LYS A 415 15.47 -14.21 26.43
N LYS A 416 15.69 -14.16 27.75
CA LYS A 416 15.57 -15.32 28.63
C LYS A 416 14.11 -15.65 28.95
N GLU A 417 13.31 -14.64 29.25
CA GLU A 417 11.92 -14.81 29.70
C GLU A 417 10.93 -14.94 28.54
N PHE A 418 11.21 -14.25 27.44
CA PHE A 418 10.35 -14.17 26.25
C PHE A 418 11.12 -14.64 25.01
N PRO A 419 11.44 -15.95 24.88
CA PRO A 419 12.23 -16.49 23.77
C PRO A 419 11.55 -16.36 22.38
N TRP A 420 10.29 -15.95 22.36
CA TRP A 420 9.56 -15.58 21.15
C TRP A 420 10.02 -14.23 20.58
N VAL A 421 10.60 -13.34 21.39
CA VAL A 421 11.21 -12.09 20.90
C VAL A 421 12.49 -12.43 20.13
N LYS A 422 12.49 -12.20 18.82
CA LYS A 422 13.64 -12.43 17.93
C LYS A 422 14.46 -11.17 17.73
N ASN A 423 13.79 -10.03 17.67
CA ASN A 423 14.41 -8.73 17.47
C ASN A 423 14.07 -7.78 18.60
N ILE A 424 15.07 -7.03 19.03
CA ILE A 424 14.91 -5.90 19.95
C ILE A 424 15.55 -4.72 19.26
N GLY A 425 14.73 -3.71 18.99
CA GLY A 425 15.17 -2.43 18.47
C GLY A 425 14.97 -1.29 19.44
N VAL A 426 15.72 -0.21 19.23
CA VAL A 426 15.61 1.01 20.02
C VAL A 426 15.45 2.24 19.11
N TRP A 427 14.71 3.23 19.62
CA TRP A 427 14.59 4.53 18.98
C TRP A 427 15.78 5.44 19.30
N HIS A 428 16.21 6.27 18.35
CA HIS A 428 17.07 7.42 18.62
C HIS A 428 16.95 8.50 17.54
N GLY A 429 17.25 9.74 17.89
CA GLY A 429 17.30 10.86 16.95
C GLY A 429 18.58 10.88 16.09
N VAL A 430 18.53 11.62 14.98
CA VAL A 430 19.67 11.81 14.06
C VAL A 430 20.83 12.54 14.72
N PHE A 431 20.57 13.46 15.64
CA PHE A 431 21.60 14.12 16.45
C PHE A 431 21.81 13.46 17.82
N GLY A 432 21.45 12.18 17.94
CA GLY A 432 21.47 11.41 19.19
C GLY A 432 20.15 11.50 19.96
N TYR A 433 19.63 12.71 20.14
CA TYR A 433 18.29 12.99 20.71
C TYR A 433 17.73 14.28 20.11
N TRP A 434 16.48 14.65 20.44
CA TRP A 434 15.78 15.81 19.88
C TRP A 434 16.58 17.13 19.93
N GLY A 435 17.20 17.44 21.08
CA GLY A 435 17.99 18.66 21.30
C GLY A 435 19.50 18.52 21.01
N GLY A 436 19.94 17.41 20.42
CA GLY A 436 21.35 17.11 20.16
C GLY A 436 22.08 16.49 21.36
N ILE A 437 23.37 16.82 21.51
CA ILE A 437 24.29 16.25 22.49
C ILE A 437 24.51 17.21 23.66
N GLU A 438 24.60 16.69 24.87
CA GLU A 438 25.00 17.48 26.05
C GLU A 438 26.52 17.67 26.09
N PRO A 439 27.06 18.92 26.02
CA PRO A 439 28.50 19.14 25.88
C PRO A 439 29.35 18.64 27.05
N ASP A 440 28.85 18.75 28.28
CA ASP A 440 29.61 18.36 29.48
C ASP A 440 29.47 16.86 29.81
N SER A 441 28.76 16.11 28.97
CA SER A 441 28.48 14.70 29.16
C SER A 441 29.64 13.79 28.73
N GLU A 442 29.47 12.47 28.90
CA GLU A 442 30.43 11.46 28.44
C GLU A 442 30.65 11.57 26.92
N ILE A 443 29.56 11.70 26.17
CA ILE A 443 29.60 11.83 24.70
C ILE A 443 30.30 13.12 24.31
N GLY A 444 29.92 14.25 24.93
CA GLY A 444 30.49 15.57 24.60
C GLY A 444 31.99 15.70 24.88
N LYS A 445 32.53 14.89 25.81
CA LYS A 445 33.96 14.79 26.09
C LYS A 445 34.72 13.82 25.17
N LYS A 446 34.04 12.82 24.61
CA LYS A 446 34.65 11.75 23.80
C LYS A 446 34.76 12.10 22.31
N TYR A 447 33.80 12.87 21.80
CA TYR A 447 33.72 13.25 20.39
C TYR A 447 33.81 14.77 20.24
N LYS A 448 34.37 15.22 19.12
CA LYS A 448 34.36 16.63 18.77
C LYS A 448 32.93 17.07 18.50
N LEU A 449 32.46 18.08 19.23
CA LEU A 449 31.16 18.70 19.01
C LEU A 449 31.27 19.96 18.14
N ARG A 450 30.19 20.24 17.42
CA ARG A 450 29.95 21.50 16.70
C ARG A 450 28.65 22.11 17.20
N SER A 451 28.66 23.40 17.52
CA SER A 451 27.42 24.15 17.76
C SER A 451 26.88 24.63 16.41
N ILE A 452 25.60 24.35 16.15
CA ILE A 452 24.92 24.74 14.92
C ILE A 452 23.66 25.54 15.23
N ASP A 453 23.34 26.46 14.33
CA ASP A 453 22.07 27.17 14.35
C ASP A 453 21.01 26.37 13.59
N MET A 454 19.82 26.29 14.17
CA MET A 454 18.64 25.69 13.53
C MET A 454 17.76 26.80 12.91
N LYS A 455 17.02 26.49 11.85
CA LYS A 455 16.05 27.42 11.24
C LYS A 455 14.94 27.80 12.22
N LYS A 456 14.55 26.86 13.08
CA LYS A 456 13.52 27.02 14.13
C LYS A 456 14.11 26.56 15.46
N GLY A 457 13.85 27.31 16.53
CA GLY A 457 14.33 26.99 17.87
C GLY A 457 15.73 27.50 18.19
N GLU A 458 16.28 27.04 19.32
CA GLU A 458 17.62 27.39 19.78
C GLU A 458 18.70 26.54 19.08
N GLY A 459 19.93 27.05 19.04
CA GLY A 459 21.07 26.30 18.52
C GLY A 459 21.35 25.04 19.36
N ILE A 460 21.82 23.99 18.71
CA ILE A 460 22.11 22.69 19.33
C ILE A 460 23.58 22.31 19.15
N TRP A 461 24.02 21.38 19.98
CA TRP A 461 25.33 20.75 19.83
C TRP A 461 25.18 19.40 19.13
N VAL A 462 25.94 19.20 18.06
CA VAL A 462 25.94 17.96 17.28
C VAL A 462 27.36 17.38 17.20
N ILE A 463 27.47 16.13 16.78
CA ILE A 463 28.78 15.52 16.51
C ILE A 463 29.34 16.15 15.23
N ASP A 464 30.59 16.61 15.27
CA ASP A 464 31.24 17.20 14.10
C ASP A 464 31.47 16.16 13.00
N SER A 465 31.50 16.60 11.74
CA SER A 465 31.66 15.71 10.57
C SER A 465 32.91 14.84 10.63
N VAL A 466 33.97 15.25 11.33
CA VAL A 466 35.20 14.46 11.49
C VAL A 466 35.04 13.26 12.42
N ASP A 467 34.04 13.26 13.29
CA ASP A 467 33.82 12.23 14.32
C ASP A 467 32.50 11.46 14.17
N VAL A 468 31.58 11.91 13.30
CA VAL A 468 30.23 11.33 13.18
C VAL A 468 30.23 9.84 12.79
N GLN A 469 31.13 9.41 11.90
CA GLN A 469 31.32 7.99 11.57
C GLN A 469 31.71 7.17 12.81
N ARG A 470 32.68 7.67 13.59
CA ARG A 470 33.17 7.02 14.80
C ARG A 470 32.07 6.97 15.87
N PHE A 471 31.27 8.02 15.99
CA PHE A 471 30.13 8.06 16.90
C PHE A 471 29.09 6.99 16.57
N TYR A 472 28.62 6.91 15.32
CA TYR A 472 27.62 5.91 14.94
C TYR A 472 28.16 4.48 15.04
N ASP A 473 29.41 4.22 14.63
CA ASP A 473 30.02 2.91 14.78
C ASP A 473 30.14 2.50 16.25
N ASP A 474 30.59 3.39 17.13
CA ASP A 474 30.67 3.12 18.57
C ASP A 474 29.28 2.90 19.19
N PHE A 475 28.30 3.75 18.83
CA PHE A 475 26.95 3.67 19.37
C PHE A 475 26.26 2.37 18.95
N TYR A 476 26.32 2.01 17.67
CA TYR A 476 25.70 0.78 17.18
C TYR A 476 26.46 -0.47 17.61
N SER A 477 27.80 -0.41 17.76
CA SER A 477 28.56 -1.50 18.39
C SER A 477 28.10 -1.73 19.83
N PHE A 478 27.89 -0.67 20.61
CA PHE A 478 27.35 -0.78 21.97
C PHE A 478 25.94 -1.41 21.99
N LEU A 479 25.06 -1.01 21.08
CA LEU A 479 23.72 -1.59 20.97
C LEU A 479 23.79 -3.10 20.66
N VAL A 480 24.59 -3.49 19.67
CA VAL A 480 24.84 -4.91 19.32
C VAL A 480 25.41 -5.68 20.52
N ASP A 481 26.35 -5.09 21.27
CA ASP A 481 26.94 -5.69 22.49
C ASP A 481 25.93 -5.86 23.62
N CYS A 482 24.87 -5.04 23.66
CA CYS A 482 23.72 -5.20 24.55
C CYS A 482 22.76 -6.28 24.06
N GLY A 483 22.85 -6.70 22.79
CA GLY A 483 21.97 -7.66 22.15
C GLY A 483 20.81 -7.04 21.36
N VAL A 484 20.81 -5.72 21.17
CA VAL A 484 19.91 -5.00 20.26
C VAL A 484 20.35 -5.30 18.83
N ASN A 485 19.39 -5.54 17.94
CA ASN A 485 19.66 -5.93 16.55
C ASN A 485 18.80 -5.20 15.50
N ALA A 486 18.07 -4.17 15.92
CA ALA A 486 17.33 -3.28 15.05
C ALA A 486 17.37 -1.83 15.59
N VAL A 487 17.09 -0.84 14.74
CA VAL A 487 16.95 0.56 15.18
C VAL A 487 15.81 1.27 14.47
N LYS A 488 15.13 2.17 15.19
CA LYS A 488 14.25 3.19 14.62
C LYS A 488 15.00 4.53 14.68
N LEU A 489 15.54 4.96 13.56
CA LEU A 489 16.29 6.21 13.45
C LEU A 489 15.33 7.32 13.05
N ASP A 490 15.19 8.30 13.93
CA ASP A 490 14.15 9.30 13.83
C ASP A 490 14.70 10.71 13.68
N THR A 491 13.82 11.69 13.48
CA THR A 491 14.14 13.13 13.37
C THR A 491 15.10 13.49 12.24
N GLN A 492 15.24 12.65 11.22
CA GLN A 492 16.28 12.80 10.19
C GLN A 492 16.16 14.11 9.40
N GLY A 493 14.95 14.62 9.18
CA GLY A 493 14.71 15.91 8.53
C GLY A 493 15.27 17.12 9.28
N LEU A 494 15.72 16.97 10.54
CA LEU A 494 16.44 18.04 11.25
C LEU A 494 17.75 18.41 10.54
N LEU A 495 18.32 17.50 9.75
CA LEU A 495 19.46 17.80 8.88
C LEU A 495 19.14 18.91 7.86
N ASP A 496 17.92 18.95 7.31
CA ASP A 496 17.51 20.03 6.39
C ASP A 496 17.14 21.32 7.12
N ASP A 497 16.93 21.26 8.44
CA ASP A 497 16.64 22.43 9.30
C ASP A 497 17.89 23.14 9.84
N ILE A 498 19.09 22.62 9.57
CA ILE A 498 20.33 23.35 9.82
C ILE A 498 20.28 24.67 9.04
N LYS A 499 20.59 25.79 9.71
CA LYS A 499 20.43 27.15 9.16
C LYS A 499 21.55 27.56 8.21
N ASN A 500 22.80 27.26 8.54
CA ASN A 500 23.98 27.76 7.82
C ASN A 500 24.40 26.79 6.70
N SER A 501 24.84 27.34 5.56
CA SER A 501 25.22 26.54 4.37
C SER A 501 26.52 25.78 4.58
N ALA A 502 27.49 26.36 5.30
CA ALA A 502 28.72 25.66 5.67
C ALA A 502 28.41 24.38 6.46
N ASP A 503 27.52 24.47 7.44
CA ASP A 503 27.14 23.33 8.26
C ASP A 503 26.34 22.30 7.45
N ARG A 504 25.42 22.72 6.57
CA ARG A 504 24.72 21.79 5.67
C ARG A 504 25.67 21.05 4.74
N ARG A 505 26.58 21.77 4.08
CA ARG A 505 27.61 21.20 3.18
C ARG A 505 28.47 20.15 3.89
N ASP A 506 28.86 20.43 5.13
CA ASP A 506 29.76 19.56 5.89
C ASP A 506 29.01 18.38 6.54
N LEU A 507 27.86 18.65 7.18
CA LEU A 507 27.21 17.70 8.08
C LEU A 507 26.24 16.77 7.36
N ILE A 508 25.40 17.26 6.43
CA ILE A 508 24.38 16.41 5.77
C ILE A 508 25.02 15.18 5.11
N PRO A 509 26.00 15.31 4.18
CA PRO A 509 26.60 14.14 3.56
C PRO A 509 27.39 13.28 4.55
N ALA A 510 28.01 13.88 5.58
CA ALA A 510 28.76 13.13 6.59
C ALA A 510 27.84 12.27 7.48
N TYR A 511 26.70 12.82 7.91
CA TYR A 511 25.69 12.10 8.67
C TYR A 511 25.03 11.00 7.82
N GLN A 512 24.59 11.31 6.59
CA GLN A 512 23.99 10.32 5.70
C GLN A 512 24.94 9.13 5.44
N ALA A 513 26.21 9.41 5.12
CA ALA A 513 27.20 8.36 4.91
C ALA A 513 27.48 7.53 6.17
N ALA A 514 27.64 8.20 7.33
CA ALA A 514 27.89 7.53 8.60
C ALA A 514 26.73 6.63 9.04
N ILE A 515 25.51 7.14 8.95
CA ILE A 515 24.29 6.40 9.27
C ILE A 515 24.19 5.17 8.38
N HIS A 516 24.31 5.34 7.06
CA HIS A 516 24.16 4.23 6.12
C HIS A 516 25.24 3.15 6.36
N ALA A 517 26.51 3.55 6.42
CA ALA A 517 27.62 2.62 6.61
C ALA A 517 27.52 1.86 7.95
N SER A 518 27.25 2.57 9.04
CA SER A 518 27.15 1.94 10.37
C SER A 518 25.87 1.12 10.51
N ALA A 519 24.72 1.59 10.03
CA ALA A 519 23.47 0.84 10.13
C ALA A 519 23.53 -0.47 9.34
N THR A 520 24.01 -0.43 8.09
CA THR A 520 24.16 -1.65 7.28
C THR A 520 25.15 -2.63 7.93
N LYS A 521 26.27 -2.14 8.47
CA LYS A 521 27.28 -2.97 9.15
C LYS A 521 26.74 -3.67 10.40
N HIS A 522 25.91 -2.99 11.20
CA HIS A 522 25.49 -3.48 12.51
C HIS A 522 24.12 -4.15 12.52
N PHE A 523 23.20 -3.73 11.65
CA PHE A 523 21.80 -4.17 11.63
C PHE A 523 21.34 -4.71 10.27
N GLY A 524 22.13 -4.58 9.21
CA GLY A 524 21.72 -4.96 7.87
C GLY A 524 20.50 -4.15 7.42
N ASN A 525 19.40 -4.85 7.13
CA ASN A 525 18.12 -4.25 6.73
C ASN A 525 17.16 -3.95 7.90
N LYS A 526 17.53 -4.27 9.14
CA LYS A 526 16.67 -4.11 10.33
C LYS A 526 16.66 -2.67 10.85
N VAL A 527 16.28 -1.74 9.98
CA VAL A 527 16.28 -0.29 10.23
C VAL A 527 14.92 0.29 9.82
N ILE A 528 14.34 1.09 10.71
CA ILE A 528 13.18 1.94 10.43
C ILE A 528 13.70 3.38 10.32
N SER A 529 13.74 3.89 9.09
CA SER A 529 14.11 5.27 8.76
C SER A 529 12.89 6.17 8.91
N CYS A 530 12.84 6.96 9.99
CA CYS A 530 11.71 7.79 10.34
C CYS A 530 12.01 9.29 10.21
N MET A 531 10.96 10.07 9.90
CA MET A 531 11.04 11.52 9.64
C MET A 531 12.07 11.88 8.55
N ALA A 532 12.17 11.04 7.52
CA ALA A 532 13.30 11.02 6.58
C ALA A 532 12.96 11.49 5.16
N GLN A 533 11.78 12.07 4.93
CA GLN A 533 11.30 12.43 3.59
C GLN A 533 11.75 13.83 3.12
N TYR A 534 12.89 14.33 3.62
CA TYR A 534 13.47 15.59 3.13
C TYR A 534 14.16 15.37 1.76
N PRO A 535 14.13 16.35 0.84
CA PRO A 535 14.49 16.12 -0.56
C PRO A 535 15.91 15.54 -0.77
N SER A 536 16.91 16.03 -0.06
CA SER A 536 18.29 15.53 -0.20
C SER A 536 18.49 14.11 0.33
N ASN A 537 17.55 13.55 1.09
CA ASN A 537 17.57 12.14 1.49
C ASN A 537 16.85 11.25 0.48
N ILE A 538 15.67 11.67 0.02
CA ILE A 538 14.89 10.93 -0.99
C ILE A 538 15.73 10.68 -2.25
N PHE A 539 16.52 11.67 -2.65
CA PHE A 539 17.38 11.58 -3.82
C PHE A 539 18.83 11.18 -3.51
N SER A 540 19.16 10.80 -2.27
CA SER A 540 20.50 10.29 -2.00
C SER A 540 20.71 8.94 -2.69
N PRO A 541 21.92 8.61 -3.16
CA PRO A 541 22.21 7.32 -3.80
C PRO A 541 21.79 6.12 -2.94
N GLU A 542 21.97 6.20 -1.63
CA GLU A 542 21.70 5.12 -0.66
C GLU A 542 20.20 4.79 -0.53
N ILE A 543 19.32 5.77 -0.74
CA ILE A 543 17.87 5.62 -0.64
C ILE A 543 17.26 5.33 -2.02
N LEU A 544 17.71 6.07 -3.03
CA LEU A 544 17.12 6.02 -4.36
C LEU A 544 17.53 4.77 -5.15
N LEU A 545 18.79 4.33 -5.01
CA LEU A 545 19.38 3.27 -5.82
C LEU A 545 19.57 2.00 -4.99
N SER A 546 19.38 0.85 -5.64
CA SER A 546 19.73 -0.45 -5.09
C SER A 546 20.73 -1.15 -6.00
N SER A 547 21.75 -1.76 -5.41
CA SER A 547 22.66 -2.68 -6.11
C SER A 547 21.95 -3.95 -6.57
N ASN A 548 20.76 -4.24 -6.02
CA ASN A 548 19.90 -5.36 -6.40
C ASN A 548 18.40 -4.97 -6.32
N PRO A 549 17.86 -4.28 -7.34
CA PRO A 549 16.48 -3.78 -7.33
C PRO A 549 15.39 -4.86 -7.24
N SER A 550 15.71 -6.11 -7.61
CA SER A 550 14.77 -7.22 -7.57
C SER A 550 14.75 -7.98 -6.23
N SER A 551 15.65 -7.63 -5.31
CA SER A 551 15.70 -8.23 -3.97
C SER A 551 15.04 -7.33 -2.93
N THR A 552 13.98 -7.83 -2.28
CA THR A 552 13.33 -7.16 -1.17
C THR A 552 14.10 -7.28 0.15
N THR A 553 15.03 -8.22 0.26
CA THR A 553 15.78 -8.53 1.50
C THR A 553 16.90 -7.54 1.82
N HIS A 554 17.00 -6.44 1.06
CA HIS A 554 18.01 -5.39 1.25
C HIS A 554 17.40 -4.01 1.47
N ARG A 555 16.07 -3.91 1.54
CA ARG A 555 15.36 -2.63 1.72
C ARG A 555 15.18 -2.35 3.20
N ILE A 556 15.46 -1.13 3.63
CA ILE A 556 15.09 -0.67 4.97
C ILE A 556 13.65 -0.16 4.97
N ALA A 557 12.98 -0.17 6.11
CA ALA A 557 11.69 0.47 6.22
C ALA A 557 11.87 2.00 6.26
N MET A 558 11.05 2.76 5.54
CA MET A 558 11.02 4.22 5.67
C MET A 558 9.59 4.68 5.96
N ARG A 559 9.39 5.35 7.10
CA ARG A 559 8.09 5.89 7.48
C ARG A 559 7.57 6.82 6.39
N ASN A 560 6.31 6.58 6.02
CA ASN A 560 5.69 7.12 4.82
C ASN A 560 4.58 8.14 5.13
N SER A 561 4.40 8.46 6.41
CA SER A 561 3.47 9.48 6.92
C SER A 561 3.93 10.04 8.27
N ASP A 562 3.26 11.11 8.68
CA ASP A 562 3.22 11.56 10.06
C ASP A 562 2.64 10.51 11.01
N ASP A 563 2.75 10.76 12.31
CA ASP A 563 2.35 9.83 13.37
C ASP A 563 0.88 9.39 13.26
N PHE A 564 0.63 8.12 13.61
CA PHE A 564 -0.71 7.61 13.89
C PHE A 564 -1.24 8.19 15.21
N TRP A 565 -2.31 8.98 15.12
CA TRP A 565 -2.98 9.60 16.27
C TRP A 565 -4.26 8.83 16.68
N PRO A 566 -4.21 7.89 17.65
CA PRO A 566 -5.36 7.05 18.01
C PRO A 566 -6.58 7.83 18.53
N ASN A 567 -6.34 9.01 19.08
CA ASN A 567 -7.37 9.82 19.75
C ASN A 567 -7.95 10.94 18.87
N GLN A 568 -7.61 10.97 17.57
CA GLN A 568 -8.07 11.97 16.62
C GLN A 568 -8.89 11.30 15.50
N PRO A 569 -10.23 11.27 15.58
CA PRO A 569 -11.07 10.56 14.61
C PRO A 569 -10.82 10.96 13.15
N ASP A 570 -10.67 12.26 12.89
CA ASP A 570 -10.47 12.80 11.54
C ASP A 570 -9.10 12.45 10.95
N SER A 571 -8.11 12.08 11.79
CA SER A 571 -6.79 11.69 11.30
C SER A 571 -6.78 10.28 10.72
N HIS A 572 -7.75 9.42 11.04
CA HIS A 572 -7.73 8.02 10.61
C HIS A 572 -7.90 7.85 9.10
N PRO A 573 -8.93 8.40 8.42
CA PRO A 573 -8.98 8.41 6.96
C PRO A 573 -7.80 9.12 6.32
N TRP A 574 -7.40 10.29 6.87
CA TRP A 574 -6.27 11.08 6.38
C TRP A 574 -4.95 10.32 6.39
N HIS A 575 -4.70 9.50 7.43
CA HIS A 575 -3.49 8.70 7.56
C HIS A 575 -3.33 7.70 6.42
N ILE A 576 -4.40 6.97 6.08
CA ILE A 576 -4.39 6.00 4.98
C ILE A 576 -4.33 6.72 3.62
N HIS A 577 -5.08 7.81 3.47
CA HIS A 577 -5.04 8.64 2.25
C HIS A 577 -3.62 9.15 2.00
N THR A 578 -2.98 9.76 2.99
CA THR A 578 -1.60 10.28 2.89
C THR A 578 -0.61 9.19 2.54
N ASN A 579 -0.66 8.05 3.24
CA ASN A 579 0.24 6.93 2.96
C ASN A 579 0.08 6.39 1.53
N SER A 580 -1.15 6.09 1.12
CA SER A 580 -1.43 5.51 -0.21
C SER A 580 -1.07 6.44 -1.37
N HIS A 581 -1.19 7.77 -1.20
CA HIS A 581 -0.76 8.75 -2.21
C HIS A 581 0.75 8.97 -2.20
N THR A 582 1.38 9.03 -1.03
CA THR A 582 2.85 9.17 -0.92
C THR A 582 3.57 7.94 -1.49
N SER A 583 2.96 6.75 -1.37
CA SER A 583 3.43 5.52 -2.01
C SER A 583 3.58 5.63 -3.53
N LEU A 584 2.87 6.55 -4.21
CA LEU A 584 3.08 6.78 -5.65
C LEU A 584 4.52 7.19 -5.98
N LEU A 585 5.20 7.90 -5.07
CA LEU A 585 6.60 8.27 -5.21
C LEU A 585 7.51 7.27 -4.48
N THR A 586 7.23 6.96 -3.22
CA THR A 586 8.15 6.22 -2.36
C THR A 586 8.37 4.77 -2.81
N THR A 587 7.45 4.18 -3.57
CA THR A 587 7.67 2.84 -4.17
C THR A 587 8.74 2.81 -5.25
N HIS A 588 9.11 3.97 -5.83
CA HIS A 588 10.21 4.07 -6.79
C HIS A 588 11.59 4.22 -6.11
N LEU A 589 11.65 4.31 -4.79
CA LEU A 589 12.89 4.35 -4.03
C LEU A 589 13.37 2.91 -3.77
N ASP A 590 14.43 2.50 -4.48
CA ASP A 590 14.81 1.08 -4.54
C ASP A 590 15.36 0.57 -3.21
N GLY A 591 15.93 1.45 -2.37
CA GLY A 591 16.50 1.12 -1.07
C GLY A 591 15.49 1.01 0.08
N ILE A 592 14.22 1.37 -0.13
CA ILE A 592 13.24 1.48 0.98
C ILE A 592 11.94 0.74 0.72
N THR A 593 11.34 0.19 1.77
CA THR A 593 9.93 -0.23 1.77
C THR A 593 9.11 0.80 2.54
N PRO A 594 8.02 1.34 2.00
CA PRO A 594 7.18 2.30 2.71
C PRO A 594 6.60 1.68 4.00
N ASP A 595 6.78 2.36 5.14
CA ASP A 595 6.22 1.99 6.43
C ASP A 595 5.05 2.92 6.78
N TRP A 596 3.86 2.35 6.96
CA TRP A 596 2.60 3.09 7.19
C TRP A 596 2.34 3.40 8.67
N ASP A 597 3.38 3.27 9.49
CA ASP A 597 3.38 3.52 10.92
C ASP A 597 2.50 2.53 11.72
N MET A 598 2.68 2.62 13.03
CA MET A 598 1.98 1.82 14.03
C MET A 598 0.44 1.98 13.93
N PHE A 599 -0.30 1.06 14.52
CA PHE A 599 -1.72 1.23 14.82
C PHE A 599 -2.12 0.53 16.13
N GLN A 600 -3.37 0.72 16.57
CA GLN A 600 -3.94 0.02 17.71
C GLN A 600 -5.02 -0.95 17.28
N THR A 601 -5.00 -2.16 17.84
CA THR A 601 -5.94 -3.24 17.56
C THR A 601 -7.24 -3.12 18.35
N THR A 602 -7.28 -2.20 19.32
CA THR A 602 -8.47 -1.84 20.09
C THR A 602 -8.62 -0.31 20.12
N SER A 603 -9.85 0.16 20.28
CA SER A 603 -10.09 1.57 20.60
C SER A 603 -9.85 1.81 22.11
N MET A 604 -9.16 2.90 22.47
CA MET A 604 -8.83 3.23 23.87
C MET A 604 -10.06 3.59 24.74
N LYS A 605 -11.26 3.74 24.16
CA LYS A 605 -12.44 4.13 24.94
C LYS A 605 -13.22 2.89 25.40
N PRO A 606 -13.34 2.61 26.71
CA PRO A 606 -14.45 1.79 27.18
C PRO A 606 -15.76 2.41 26.69
N ALA A 607 -16.73 1.56 26.32
CA ALA A 607 -18.00 1.97 25.73
C ALA A 607 -18.57 3.23 26.42
N PRO A 608 -18.87 4.31 25.68
CA PRO A 608 -19.36 5.54 26.28
C PRO A 608 -20.68 5.29 27.03
N SER A 609 -20.94 6.11 28.03
CA SER A 609 -22.29 6.34 28.54
C SER A 609 -23.24 6.55 27.35
N PRO A 610 -24.50 6.06 27.38
CA PRO A 610 -25.46 6.19 26.28
C PRO A 610 -25.78 7.63 25.80
N SER A 611 -25.15 8.64 26.39
CA SER A 611 -25.27 10.07 26.06
C SER A 611 -24.08 10.67 25.29
N GLU A 612 -22.97 9.94 25.07
CA GLU A 612 -21.81 10.43 24.32
C GLU A 612 -21.86 9.94 22.86
N SER A 613 -21.57 10.84 21.90
CA SER A 613 -21.52 10.49 20.48
C SER A 613 -20.50 9.38 20.24
N GLN A 614 -20.96 8.27 19.67
CA GLN A 614 -20.11 7.13 19.33
C GLN A 614 -19.12 7.56 18.23
N ASN A 615 -17.84 7.72 18.58
CA ASN A 615 -16.80 7.73 17.56
C ASN A 615 -16.68 6.31 16.99
N PRO A 616 -16.58 6.13 15.67
CA PRO A 616 -16.41 4.80 15.09
C PRO A 616 -15.07 4.18 15.50
N ASP A 617 -15.05 2.86 15.67
CA ASP A 617 -13.83 2.10 15.91
C ASP A 617 -13.08 1.89 14.59
N PHE A 618 -11.86 2.43 14.51
CA PHE A 618 -11.00 2.32 13.34
C PHE A 618 -9.94 1.19 13.46
N SER A 619 -10.00 0.32 14.47
CA SER A 619 -9.02 -0.75 14.68
C SER A 619 -8.90 -1.69 13.47
N THR A 620 -10.02 -2.25 13.02
CA THR A 620 -10.08 -3.15 11.84
C THR A 620 -9.78 -2.40 10.54
N TYR A 621 -10.22 -1.15 10.44
CA TYR A 621 -9.94 -0.24 9.33
C TYR A 621 -8.42 -0.03 9.14
N HIS A 622 -7.69 0.20 10.23
CA HIS A 622 -6.23 0.35 10.19
C HIS A 622 -5.50 -0.98 9.99
N ALA A 623 -5.98 -2.10 10.56
CA ALA A 623 -5.41 -3.42 10.31
C ALA A 623 -5.46 -3.80 8.83
N ALA A 624 -6.61 -3.59 8.18
CA ALA A 624 -6.77 -3.81 6.75
C ALA A 624 -5.79 -2.97 5.92
N ALA A 625 -5.61 -1.70 6.28
CA ALA A 625 -4.65 -0.81 5.62
C ALA A 625 -3.20 -1.28 5.77
N ARG A 626 -2.78 -1.75 6.95
CA ARG A 626 -1.41 -2.25 7.19
C ARG A 626 -1.14 -3.51 6.38
N CYS A 627 -2.11 -4.40 6.26
CA CYS A 627 -1.99 -5.56 5.38
C CYS A 627 -1.78 -5.18 3.91
N LEU A 628 -2.33 -4.05 3.45
CA LEU A 628 -2.16 -3.56 2.07
C LEU A 628 -0.88 -2.72 1.87
N SER A 629 -0.23 -2.28 2.96
CA SER A 629 0.92 -1.38 2.89
C SER A 629 2.14 -2.00 2.21
N GLY A 630 2.25 -3.34 2.22
CA GLY A 630 3.44 -4.09 1.81
C GLY A 630 4.68 -3.84 2.68
N GLY A 631 4.55 -3.06 3.75
CA GLY A 631 5.59 -2.71 4.70
C GLY A 631 5.44 -3.43 6.03
N LEU A 632 6.07 -2.84 7.06
CA LEU A 632 6.03 -3.37 8.42
C LEU A 632 4.61 -3.30 8.99
N ILE A 633 4.23 -4.30 9.79
CA ILE A 633 3.01 -4.26 10.59
C ILE A 633 3.39 -4.09 12.04
N SER A 634 3.24 -2.86 12.54
CA SER A 634 3.52 -2.50 13.93
C SER A 634 2.24 -2.18 14.70
N ILE A 635 2.09 -2.78 15.87
CA ILE A 635 1.06 -2.44 16.85
C ILE A 635 1.66 -1.63 18.00
N THR A 636 0.84 -0.80 18.62
CA THR A 636 1.19 0.04 19.78
C THR A 636 0.06 0.06 20.81
N ASP A 637 -0.53 -1.11 21.01
CA ASP A 637 -1.62 -1.32 21.95
C ASP A 637 -1.21 -1.00 23.39
N THR A 638 -2.08 -0.30 24.10
CA THR A 638 -1.98 -0.18 25.55
C THR A 638 -2.04 -1.57 26.17
N PRO A 639 -1.17 -1.90 27.15
CA PRO A 639 -1.21 -3.20 27.82
C PRO A 639 -2.62 -3.52 28.36
N ASN A 640 -2.99 -4.79 28.28
CA ASN A 640 -4.30 -5.38 28.58
C ASN A 640 -5.42 -5.01 27.58
N HIS A 641 -5.10 -4.31 26.49
CA HIS A 641 -6.08 -3.85 25.50
C HIS A 641 -5.69 -4.32 24.09
N HIS A 642 -5.71 -5.64 23.90
CA HIS A 642 -5.40 -6.29 22.64
C HIS A 642 -6.61 -6.96 22.02
N ASN A 643 -6.68 -6.99 20.68
CA ASN A 643 -7.71 -7.71 19.94
C ASN A 643 -7.12 -8.95 19.27
N ASN A 644 -7.11 -10.08 19.99
CA ASN A 644 -6.60 -11.35 19.48
C ASN A 644 -7.35 -11.87 18.25
N ASN A 645 -8.66 -11.62 18.17
CA ASN A 645 -9.47 -12.03 17.02
C ASN A 645 -9.08 -11.27 15.76
N LEU A 646 -8.73 -9.98 15.88
CA LEU A 646 -8.20 -9.20 14.77
C LEU A 646 -6.78 -9.66 14.41
N LEU A 647 -5.91 -9.83 15.41
CA LEU A 647 -4.53 -10.24 15.20
C LEU A 647 -4.42 -11.59 14.47
N SER A 648 -5.24 -12.58 14.84
CA SER A 648 -5.23 -13.91 14.18
C SER A 648 -5.59 -13.88 12.69
N THR A 649 -6.09 -12.76 12.19
CA THR A 649 -6.43 -12.57 10.77
C THR A 649 -5.29 -11.90 9.98
N ILE A 650 -4.36 -11.23 10.67
CA ILE A 650 -3.24 -10.53 10.02
C ILE A 650 -1.90 -11.27 10.20
N ILE A 651 -1.81 -12.15 11.20
CA ILE A 651 -0.64 -13.01 11.45
C ILE A 651 -1.02 -14.49 11.43
N ALA A 652 -0.15 -15.30 10.84
CA ALA A 652 -0.33 -16.75 10.73
C ALA A 652 0.87 -17.50 11.33
N PRO A 653 0.67 -18.44 12.27
CA PRO A 653 1.74 -19.28 12.78
C PRO A 653 2.33 -20.19 11.68
N PRO A 654 3.65 -20.50 11.70
CA PRO A 654 4.23 -21.50 10.80
C PRO A 654 3.66 -22.91 11.05
N LEU A 655 3.44 -23.74 10.04
CA LEU A 655 2.96 -25.13 10.23
C LEU A 655 3.92 -26.04 11.01
N SER A 656 5.21 -25.67 11.09
CA SER A 656 6.18 -26.33 11.96
C SER A 656 5.91 -26.06 13.44
N SER A 657 5.11 -25.04 13.78
CA SER A 657 4.77 -24.70 15.16
C SER A 657 3.75 -25.71 15.73
N LEU A 658 4.02 -26.19 16.94
CA LEU A 658 3.11 -27.08 17.66
C LEU A 658 1.90 -26.28 18.19
N PRO A 659 0.72 -26.90 18.33
CA PRO A 659 -0.42 -26.29 18.99
C PRO A 659 -0.06 -25.77 20.38
N GLY A 660 -0.42 -24.52 20.68
CA GLY A 660 -0.10 -23.86 21.95
C GLY A 660 1.38 -23.48 22.13
N SER A 661 2.22 -23.61 21.10
CA SER A 661 3.60 -23.12 21.16
C SER A 661 3.64 -21.59 21.13
N LYS A 662 4.55 -21.01 21.92
CA LYS A 662 4.83 -19.56 21.93
C LYS A 662 5.71 -19.17 20.75
N THR A 663 5.21 -19.37 19.54
CA THR A 663 5.94 -19.11 18.30
C THR A 663 5.39 -17.84 17.65
N PRO A 664 6.22 -16.85 17.30
CA PRO A 664 5.77 -15.70 16.52
C PRO A 664 5.09 -16.10 15.22
N GLY A 665 3.95 -15.47 14.94
CA GLY A 665 3.30 -15.56 13.64
C GLY A 665 3.99 -14.70 12.58
N ILE A 666 3.70 -15.01 11.32
CA ILE A 666 4.21 -14.30 10.14
C ILE A 666 3.07 -13.46 9.54
N THR A 667 3.38 -12.22 9.17
CA THR A 667 2.50 -11.35 8.39
C THR A 667 2.62 -11.72 6.91
N LEU A 668 1.54 -11.52 6.14
CA LEU A 668 1.51 -11.85 4.72
C LEU A 668 1.68 -10.60 3.85
N PRO A 669 2.91 -10.24 3.44
CA PRO A 669 3.15 -9.02 2.69
C PRO A 669 2.61 -9.11 1.25
N VAL A 670 2.16 -7.97 0.76
CA VAL A 670 1.84 -7.69 -0.65
C VAL A 670 2.90 -6.74 -1.22
N ARG A 671 2.86 -6.46 -2.52
CA ARG A 671 3.60 -5.30 -3.04
C ARG A 671 3.09 -4.03 -2.34
N PRO A 672 3.92 -2.98 -2.14
CA PRO A 672 3.43 -1.79 -1.46
C PRO A 672 2.21 -1.16 -2.16
N GLY A 673 1.11 -1.02 -1.42
CA GLY A 673 -0.14 -0.50 -1.93
C GLY A 673 -0.07 0.99 -2.27
N LYS A 674 -0.81 1.37 -3.31
CA LYS A 674 -0.91 2.75 -3.81
C LYS A 674 -2.38 3.11 -4.04
N THR A 675 -2.71 4.41 -3.96
CA THR A 675 -4.03 4.88 -4.38
C THR A 675 -4.31 4.47 -5.84
N ALA A 676 -5.50 3.96 -6.13
CA ALA A 676 -5.91 3.63 -7.51
C ALA A 676 -6.40 4.87 -8.29
N TYR A 677 -6.57 6.02 -7.61
CA TYR A 677 -6.97 7.26 -8.23
C TYR A 677 -6.24 8.43 -7.57
N ALA A 678 -5.13 8.84 -8.17
CA ALA A 678 -4.21 9.83 -7.59
C ALA A 678 -4.74 11.27 -7.56
N TYR A 679 -5.77 11.60 -8.33
CA TYR A 679 -6.33 12.96 -8.36
C TYR A 679 -7.45 13.16 -7.32
N ALA A 680 -7.53 12.25 -6.35
CA ALA A 680 -8.55 12.22 -5.31
C ALA A 680 -8.25 13.15 -4.14
N GLY A 681 -9.01 14.24 -4.00
CA GLY A 681 -9.09 14.89 -2.69
C GLY A 681 -9.54 13.91 -1.60
N ASP A 682 -9.03 14.10 -0.38
CA ASP A 682 -9.43 13.38 0.84
C ASP A 682 -10.89 13.63 1.23
N LYS A 683 -11.44 14.76 0.76
CA LYS A 683 -12.82 15.21 1.02
C LYS A 683 -13.80 14.90 -0.12
N GLU A 684 -13.36 14.29 -1.21
CA GLU A 684 -14.24 13.95 -2.33
C GLU A 684 -15.14 12.75 -1.99
N HIS A 685 -16.40 12.79 -2.44
CA HIS A 685 -17.42 11.78 -2.11
C HIS A 685 -17.22 10.46 -2.86
N ARG A 686 -16.13 9.76 -2.57
CA ARG A 686 -15.68 8.53 -3.25
C ARG A 686 -15.03 7.57 -2.26
N ILE A 687 -15.05 6.27 -2.57
CA ILE A 687 -14.30 5.28 -1.79
C ILE A 687 -12.81 5.49 -2.05
N LEU A 688 -12.00 5.49 -0.99
CA LEU A 688 -10.54 5.42 -1.13
C LEU A 688 -10.18 4.00 -1.56
N LYS A 689 -9.62 3.88 -2.75
CA LYS A 689 -9.21 2.61 -3.36
C LYS A 689 -7.70 2.46 -3.29
N ILE A 690 -7.23 1.36 -2.73
CA ILE A 690 -5.80 1.02 -2.63
C ILE A 690 -5.56 -0.22 -3.47
N SER A 691 -4.82 -0.06 -4.56
CA SER A 691 -4.46 -1.15 -5.47
C SER A 691 -3.12 -1.77 -5.10
N THR A 692 -3.05 -3.09 -5.09
CA THR A 692 -1.80 -3.85 -4.93
C THR A 692 -1.92 -5.25 -5.56
N THR A 693 -0.82 -6.00 -5.62
CA THR A 693 -0.78 -7.41 -6.00
C THR A 693 -0.04 -8.23 -4.94
N THR A 694 -0.44 -9.49 -4.76
CA THR A 694 0.30 -10.41 -3.91
C THR A 694 1.71 -10.67 -4.47
N ILE A 695 2.68 -10.84 -3.58
CA ILE A 695 4.09 -10.94 -3.99
C ILE A 695 4.34 -12.18 -4.85
N CYS A 696 3.82 -13.34 -4.43
CA CYS A 696 4.12 -14.62 -5.06
C CYS A 696 3.16 -14.99 -6.21
N SER A 697 1.85 -14.98 -5.97
CA SER A 697 0.86 -15.36 -6.99
C SER A 697 0.54 -14.25 -8.00
N GLY A 698 0.84 -12.99 -7.68
CA GLY A 698 0.46 -11.84 -8.50
C GLY A 698 -1.06 -11.59 -8.53
N THR A 699 -1.81 -12.13 -7.57
CA THR A 699 -3.26 -11.94 -7.47
C THR A 699 -3.56 -10.46 -7.26
N PRO A 700 -4.38 -9.82 -8.11
CA PRO A 700 -4.81 -8.44 -7.92
C PRO A 700 -5.67 -8.27 -6.66
N VAL A 701 -5.36 -7.21 -5.90
CA VAL A 701 -6.01 -6.86 -4.64
C VAL A 701 -6.44 -5.40 -4.70
N LEU A 702 -7.68 -5.14 -4.27
CA LEU A 702 -8.25 -3.81 -4.15
C LEU A 702 -8.79 -3.61 -2.73
N GLY A 703 -8.12 -2.79 -1.94
CA GLY A 703 -8.62 -2.30 -0.66
C GLY A 703 -9.57 -1.14 -0.86
N LEU A 704 -10.69 -1.16 -0.15
CA LEU A 704 -11.76 -0.18 -0.23
C LEU A 704 -11.99 0.40 1.16
N PHE A 705 -11.97 1.72 1.29
CA PHE A 705 -12.10 2.41 2.57
C PHE A 705 -13.08 3.57 2.44
N ASN A 706 -14.05 3.66 3.34
CA ASN A 706 -14.90 4.83 3.44
C ASN A 706 -14.17 5.95 4.18
N PRO A 707 -13.81 7.06 3.51
CA PRO A 707 -13.11 8.15 4.17
C PRO A 707 -14.03 8.99 5.07
N TYR A 708 -15.34 8.78 5.04
CA TYR A 708 -16.31 9.55 5.82
C TYR A 708 -16.64 8.86 7.15
N PRO A 709 -16.44 9.54 8.29
CA PRO A 709 -16.76 8.98 9.60
C PRO A 709 -18.26 9.04 9.94
N SER A 710 -19.08 9.75 9.16
CA SER A 710 -20.48 10.03 9.50
C SER A 710 -21.52 9.50 8.51
N LYS A 711 -21.15 9.13 7.28
CA LYS A 711 -22.10 8.65 6.26
C LYS A 711 -21.60 7.43 5.48
N PRO A 712 -22.50 6.53 5.07
CA PRO A 712 -22.16 5.45 4.16
C PRO A 712 -21.81 6.01 2.77
N ILE A 713 -21.12 5.20 1.98
CA ILE A 713 -20.79 5.52 0.60
C ILE A 713 -20.95 4.30 -0.30
N SER A 714 -21.53 4.51 -1.48
CA SER A 714 -21.70 3.47 -2.48
C SER A 714 -20.96 3.81 -3.77
N GLU A 715 -20.22 2.85 -4.28
CA GLU A 715 -19.53 2.97 -5.56
C GLU A 715 -19.72 1.69 -6.39
N ILE A 716 -19.83 1.88 -7.70
CA ILE A 716 -19.84 0.78 -8.66
C ILE A 716 -18.39 0.56 -9.10
N LEU A 717 -17.98 -0.68 -9.18
CA LEU A 717 -16.65 -1.13 -9.56
C LEU A 717 -16.76 -2.05 -10.78
N SER A 718 -15.62 -2.24 -11.42
CA SER A 718 -15.43 -3.09 -12.57
C SER A 718 -14.13 -3.86 -12.44
N LEU A 719 -13.94 -4.89 -13.26
CA LEU A 719 -12.69 -5.64 -13.26
C LEU A 719 -11.49 -4.73 -13.61
N SER A 720 -11.67 -3.72 -14.46
CA SER A 720 -10.64 -2.72 -14.78
C SER A 720 -10.20 -1.82 -13.62
N ASP A 721 -10.91 -1.83 -12.47
CA ASP A 721 -10.44 -1.13 -11.27
C ASP A 721 -9.30 -1.88 -10.56
N PHE A 722 -9.09 -3.16 -10.86
CA PHE A 722 -8.02 -3.97 -10.29
C PHE A 722 -6.71 -3.79 -11.07
N PRO A 723 -5.56 -3.81 -10.39
CA PRO A 723 -4.26 -3.72 -11.06
C PRO A 723 -3.96 -5.01 -11.85
N GLU A 724 -3.19 -4.90 -12.92
CA GLU A 724 -2.59 -6.04 -13.64
C GLU A 724 -3.59 -7.13 -14.11
N ILE A 725 -4.83 -6.74 -14.42
CA ILE A 725 -5.82 -7.65 -15.03
C ILE A 725 -5.41 -7.98 -16.46
N ASP A 726 -5.47 -9.26 -16.80
CA ASP A 726 -5.29 -9.79 -18.14
C ASP A 726 -6.65 -9.85 -18.85
N PRO A 727 -6.92 -9.00 -19.87
CA PRO A 727 -8.21 -8.96 -20.55
C PRO A 727 -8.60 -10.29 -21.20
N ALA A 728 -7.62 -11.15 -21.51
CA ALA A 728 -7.85 -12.46 -22.12
C ALA A 728 -8.33 -13.53 -21.12
N LYS A 729 -8.39 -13.22 -19.82
CA LYS A 729 -8.80 -14.15 -18.77
C LYS A 729 -10.12 -13.75 -18.13
N GLU A 730 -10.77 -14.75 -17.54
CA GLU A 730 -11.88 -14.54 -16.63
C GLU A 730 -11.39 -14.52 -15.19
N TYR A 731 -12.06 -13.76 -14.35
CA TYR A 731 -11.73 -13.61 -12.93
C TYR A 731 -12.99 -13.77 -12.08
N ILE A 732 -12.86 -14.42 -10.93
CA ILE A 732 -13.83 -14.23 -9.85
C ILE A 732 -13.29 -13.21 -8.86
N ILE A 733 -14.17 -12.45 -8.25
CA ILE A 733 -13.83 -11.51 -7.18
C ILE A 733 -14.41 -12.03 -5.88
N ARG A 734 -13.59 -12.03 -4.85
CA ARG A 734 -13.97 -12.38 -3.48
C ARG A 734 -13.91 -11.14 -2.61
N SER A 735 -14.98 -10.87 -1.85
CA SER A 735 -14.98 -9.92 -0.74
C SER A 735 -14.47 -10.57 0.54
N PHE A 736 -13.63 -9.86 1.29
CA PHE A 736 -13.24 -10.30 2.64
C PHE A 736 -14.36 -10.02 3.64
N ALA A 737 -14.96 -8.83 3.60
CA ALA A 737 -15.96 -8.39 4.55
C ALA A 737 -17.23 -9.27 4.51
N SER A 738 -17.72 -9.66 3.33
CA SER A 738 -18.94 -10.48 3.23
C SER A 738 -18.68 -11.96 2.95
N SER A 739 -17.42 -12.34 2.65
CA SER A 739 -17.06 -13.65 2.10
C SER A 739 -17.73 -14.03 0.77
N LYS A 740 -18.52 -13.14 0.15
CA LYS A 740 -19.20 -13.40 -1.13
C LYS A 740 -18.20 -13.48 -2.27
N ILE A 741 -18.56 -14.30 -3.26
CA ILE A 741 -17.79 -14.53 -4.48
C ILE A 741 -18.67 -14.20 -5.68
N THR A 742 -18.11 -13.50 -6.66
CA THR A 742 -18.80 -13.16 -7.92
C THR A 742 -18.91 -14.36 -8.84
N GLN A 743 -19.74 -14.26 -9.89
CA GLN A 743 -19.54 -15.13 -11.05
C GLN A 743 -18.20 -14.83 -11.76
N ALA A 744 -17.79 -15.67 -12.71
CA ALA A 744 -16.65 -15.37 -13.57
C ALA A 744 -16.93 -14.12 -14.42
N LEU A 745 -16.06 -13.12 -14.30
CA LEU A 745 -16.13 -11.82 -14.98
C LEU A 745 -15.04 -11.72 -16.04
N SER A 746 -15.34 -11.10 -17.17
CA SER A 746 -14.37 -10.77 -18.23
C SER A 746 -14.42 -9.29 -18.58
N VAL A 747 -13.26 -8.69 -18.85
CA VAL A 747 -13.15 -7.29 -19.27
C VAL A 747 -13.91 -7.02 -20.58
N ASP A 748 -13.85 -7.97 -21.52
CA ASP A 748 -14.42 -7.81 -22.88
C ASP A 748 -15.88 -8.27 -22.99
N SER A 749 -16.50 -8.69 -21.89
CA SER A 749 -17.92 -9.07 -21.88
C SER A 749 -18.81 -7.85 -22.16
N SER A 750 -19.80 -8.00 -23.05
CA SER A 750 -20.75 -6.94 -23.41
C SER A 750 -22.18 -7.42 -23.21
N PRO A 751 -22.94 -6.86 -22.25
CA PRO A 751 -22.52 -5.85 -21.26
C PRO A 751 -21.62 -6.45 -20.16
N SER A 752 -20.63 -5.68 -19.70
CA SER A 752 -19.75 -6.13 -18.61
C SER A 752 -20.49 -6.09 -17.29
N THR A 753 -20.57 -7.21 -16.57
CA THR A 753 -21.09 -7.23 -15.19
C THR A 753 -20.26 -6.28 -14.31
N LYS A 754 -20.94 -5.41 -13.57
CA LYS A 754 -20.33 -4.47 -12.61
C LYS A 754 -20.59 -4.95 -11.19
N ILE A 755 -19.86 -4.39 -10.24
CA ILE A 755 -19.93 -4.74 -8.83
C ILE A 755 -20.39 -3.52 -8.06
N LEU A 756 -21.39 -3.64 -7.21
CA LEU A 756 -21.83 -2.59 -6.31
C LEU A 756 -21.30 -2.86 -4.91
N ILE A 757 -20.59 -1.88 -4.37
CA ILE A 757 -20.08 -1.87 -3.01
C ILE A 757 -20.70 -0.70 -2.26
N THR A 758 -21.22 -0.98 -1.07
CA THR A 758 -21.62 0.02 -0.08
C THR A 758 -20.78 -0.19 1.17
N LEU A 759 -20.16 0.87 1.67
CA LEU A 759 -19.38 0.87 2.91
C LEU A 759 -20.05 1.79 3.94
N PRO A 760 -20.31 1.32 5.18
CA PRO A 760 -20.80 2.18 6.26
C PRO A 760 -19.72 3.20 6.67
N PRO A 761 -20.04 4.19 7.53
CA PRO A 761 -19.03 5.06 8.11
C PRO A 761 -17.90 4.26 8.78
N ALA A 762 -16.64 4.63 8.52
CA ALA A 762 -15.44 3.84 8.91
C ALA A 762 -15.43 2.38 8.38
N GLY A 763 -16.28 2.06 7.40
CA GLY A 763 -16.34 0.78 6.73
C GLY A 763 -15.19 0.59 5.75
N TRP A 764 -14.82 -0.67 5.55
CA TRP A 764 -13.77 -1.08 4.64
C TRP A 764 -14.06 -2.48 4.08
N ASP A 765 -13.43 -2.83 2.96
CA ASP A 765 -13.40 -4.18 2.44
C ASP A 765 -12.10 -4.41 1.66
N ILE A 766 -11.72 -5.68 1.48
CA ILE A 766 -10.63 -6.07 0.60
C ILE A 766 -11.18 -7.06 -0.42
N LEU A 767 -11.10 -6.66 -1.68
CA LEU A 767 -11.48 -7.48 -2.81
C LEU A 767 -10.23 -8.11 -3.41
N THR A 768 -10.30 -9.40 -3.72
CA THR A 768 -9.24 -10.13 -4.44
C THR A 768 -9.80 -10.69 -5.74
N ALA A 769 -9.14 -10.43 -6.88
CA ALA A 769 -9.53 -10.97 -8.18
C ALA A 769 -8.69 -12.20 -8.53
N HIS A 770 -9.32 -13.37 -8.59
CA HIS A 770 -8.65 -14.66 -8.84
C HIS A 770 -8.88 -15.13 -10.28
N PRO A 771 -7.83 -15.42 -11.06
CA PRO A 771 -7.99 -15.90 -12.42
C PRO A 771 -8.63 -17.28 -12.43
N VAL A 772 -9.66 -17.46 -13.27
CA VAL A 772 -10.40 -18.72 -13.39
C VAL A 772 -9.60 -19.71 -14.22
N LEU A 773 -9.37 -20.89 -13.65
CA LEU A 773 -8.77 -22.02 -14.35
C LEU A 773 -9.90 -22.91 -14.90
N SER A 774 -9.83 -23.24 -16.18
CA SER A 774 -10.86 -24.02 -16.86
C SER A 774 -10.27 -25.28 -17.49
N THR A 775 -11.00 -26.39 -17.43
CA THR A 775 -10.67 -27.64 -18.16
C THR A 775 -11.88 -28.16 -18.91
N GLN A 776 -11.63 -28.73 -20.09
CA GLN A 776 -12.62 -29.41 -20.93
C GLN A 776 -12.35 -30.91 -20.96
N GLN A 777 -13.41 -31.71 -21.03
CA GLN A 777 -13.33 -33.17 -21.09
C GLN A 777 -12.55 -33.65 -22.34
N PRO A 778 -11.76 -34.74 -22.26
CA PRO A 778 -11.29 -35.45 -23.45
C PRO A 778 -12.47 -35.98 -24.30
N PRO A 779 -12.32 -36.10 -25.64
CA PRO A 779 -13.42 -36.01 -26.58
C PRO A 779 -14.33 -37.25 -26.53
N SER A 780 -15.56 -37.08 -26.03
CA SER A 780 -16.68 -37.97 -26.37
C SER A 780 -17.93 -37.23 -26.86
N SER A 781 -18.08 -35.92 -26.61
CA SER A 781 -19.06 -35.06 -27.29
C SER A 781 -18.66 -33.57 -27.25
N PRO A 782 -19.06 -32.74 -28.24
CA PRO A 782 -18.84 -31.29 -28.22
C PRO A 782 -19.73 -30.51 -27.22
N SER A 783 -20.51 -31.19 -26.37
CA SER A 783 -21.39 -30.58 -25.36
C SER A 783 -20.99 -30.89 -23.91
N SER A 784 -19.73 -31.28 -23.67
CA SER A 784 -19.24 -31.60 -22.32
C SER A 784 -19.16 -30.36 -21.42
N PRO A 785 -19.54 -30.45 -20.13
CA PRO A 785 -19.53 -29.32 -19.21
C PRO A 785 -18.11 -28.78 -18.97
N LEU A 786 -17.97 -27.45 -19.00
CA LEU A 786 -16.74 -26.75 -18.65
C LEU A 786 -16.65 -26.67 -17.12
N LEU A 787 -15.64 -27.31 -16.52
CA LEU A 787 -15.39 -27.16 -15.09
C LEU A 787 -14.43 -25.99 -14.88
N GLN A 788 -14.84 -25.06 -14.01
CA GLN A 788 -14.08 -23.87 -13.68
C GLN A 788 -13.72 -23.87 -12.20
N THR A 789 -12.48 -23.52 -11.87
CA THR A 789 -11.98 -23.51 -10.49
C THR A 789 -10.94 -22.44 -10.27
N THR A 790 -10.77 -22.03 -9.01
CA THR A 790 -9.59 -21.27 -8.59
C THR A 790 -9.34 -21.44 -7.10
N PRO A 791 -8.08 -21.56 -6.65
CA PRO A 791 -7.75 -21.50 -5.23
C PRO A 791 -7.89 -20.06 -4.72
N LEU A 792 -8.37 -19.91 -3.49
CA LEU A 792 -8.53 -18.61 -2.82
C LEU A 792 -7.40 -18.32 -1.83
N GLY A 793 -6.66 -19.35 -1.39
CA GLY A 793 -5.61 -19.25 -0.38
C GLY A 793 -6.13 -19.49 1.04
N HIS A 794 -5.48 -18.92 2.06
CA HIS A 794 -5.83 -19.13 3.46
C HIS A 794 -6.94 -18.18 3.92
N THR A 795 -8.21 -18.59 3.83
CA THR A 795 -9.39 -17.70 4.00
C THR A 795 -9.64 -17.25 5.43
N THR A 796 -8.92 -17.80 6.42
CA THR A 796 -8.88 -17.31 7.79
C THR A 796 -8.08 -16.02 7.94
N LEU A 797 -7.26 -15.67 6.95
CA LEU A 797 -6.43 -14.47 6.96
C LEU A 797 -7.07 -13.36 6.12
N LEU A 798 -6.74 -12.12 6.45
CA LEU A 798 -7.28 -10.92 5.80
C LEU A 798 -6.85 -10.80 4.33
N LEU A 799 -5.69 -11.36 3.98
CA LEU A 799 -5.20 -11.50 2.60
C LEU A 799 -4.95 -12.98 2.25
N PRO A 800 -6.01 -13.77 2.01
CA PRO A 800 -5.90 -15.21 1.76
C PRO A 800 -4.96 -15.55 0.61
N SER A 801 -5.05 -14.80 -0.48
CA SER A 801 -4.29 -15.01 -1.71
C SER A 801 -2.78 -14.83 -1.53
N SER A 802 -2.34 -14.11 -0.49
CA SER A 802 -0.91 -13.94 -0.20
C SER A 802 -0.24 -15.22 0.28
N SER A 803 -1.01 -16.25 0.67
CA SER A 803 -0.46 -17.58 0.96
C SER A 803 -0.21 -18.43 -0.28
N LEU A 804 -0.73 -18.03 -1.46
CA LEU A 804 -0.58 -18.77 -2.71
C LEU A 804 0.80 -18.52 -3.33
N LEU A 805 1.53 -19.60 -3.63
CA LEU A 805 2.81 -19.53 -4.32
C LEU A 805 2.66 -19.82 -5.80
N THR A 806 2.12 -20.99 -6.14
CA THR A 806 1.86 -21.40 -7.53
C THR A 806 0.66 -22.32 -7.61
N THR A 807 -0.06 -22.26 -8.73
CA THR A 807 -1.16 -23.16 -9.01
C THR A 807 -1.04 -23.69 -10.43
N THR A 808 -1.13 -25.01 -10.59
CA THR A 808 -1.11 -25.68 -11.89
C THR A 808 -2.28 -26.64 -11.99
N LEU A 809 -3.02 -26.51 -13.09
CA LEU A 809 -4.09 -27.43 -13.44
C LEU A 809 -3.50 -28.54 -14.33
N HIS A 810 -3.63 -29.79 -13.90
CA HIS A 810 -3.12 -30.94 -14.65
C HIS A 810 -4.26 -31.64 -15.43
N PRO A 811 -4.02 -32.07 -16.68
CA PRO A 811 -4.98 -32.87 -17.43
C PRO A 811 -5.18 -34.24 -16.76
N PRO A 812 -6.40 -34.81 -16.81
CA PRO A 812 -6.70 -36.07 -16.16
C PRO A 812 -5.83 -37.21 -16.73
N PRO A 813 -5.23 -38.09 -15.90
CA PRO A 813 -4.67 -39.35 -16.38
C PRO A 813 -5.77 -40.24 -16.97
N ASN A 814 -5.42 -41.15 -17.89
CA ASN A 814 -6.36 -42.13 -18.41
C ASN A 814 -6.94 -42.97 -17.24
N GLN A 815 -8.24 -42.80 -16.96
CA GLN A 815 -9.06 -43.45 -15.90
C GLN A 815 -8.98 -42.88 -14.46
N THR A 816 -8.86 -41.55 -14.28
CA THR A 816 -8.82 -40.88 -12.95
C THR A 816 -9.38 -39.42 -12.99
N PRO A 817 -9.53 -38.66 -11.87
CA PRO A 817 -10.54 -37.57 -11.69
C PRO A 817 -10.62 -36.51 -12.78
N LEU A 818 -11.81 -35.88 -12.90
CA LEU A 818 -12.15 -34.88 -13.93
C LEU A 818 -11.20 -33.66 -13.92
N LEU A 819 -10.62 -33.36 -12.77
CA LEU A 819 -9.69 -32.26 -12.52
C LEU A 819 -8.72 -32.65 -11.40
N SER A 820 -7.42 -32.42 -11.60
CA SER A 820 -6.41 -32.42 -10.55
C SER A 820 -5.74 -31.04 -10.50
N LEU A 821 -5.95 -30.32 -9.40
CA LEU A 821 -5.38 -29.01 -9.17
C LEU A 821 -4.24 -29.12 -8.16
N HIS A 822 -3.04 -28.75 -8.58
CA HIS A 822 -1.87 -28.69 -7.72
C HIS A 822 -1.65 -27.24 -7.29
N THR A 823 -1.83 -26.95 -6.00
CA THR A 823 -1.58 -25.63 -5.43
C THR A 823 -0.46 -25.72 -4.41
N THR A 824 0.54 -24.85 -4.52
CA THR A 824 1.61 -24.71 -3.54
C THR A 824 1.35 -23.47 -2.68
N LEU A 825 1.36 -23.66 -1.36
CA LEU A 825 1.06 -22.66 -0.35
C LEU A 825 2.29 -22.36 0.51
N LEU A 826 2.31 -21.18 1.13
CA LEU A 826 3.18 -20.92 2.27
C LEU A 826 2.86 -21.91 3.40
N PRO A 827 3.88 -22.45 4.11
CA PRO A 827 3.70 -23.44 5.17
C PRO A 827 3.18 -22.79 6.46
N LEU A 828 1.95 -22.28 6.44
CA LEU A 828 1.31 -21.54 7.52
C LEU A 828 0.03 -22.22 7.97
N HIS A 829 -0.31 -22.10 9.25
CA HIS A 829 -1.62 -22.49 9.75
C HIS A 829 -2.71 -21.65 9.09
N GLY A 830 -3.90 -22.24 8.93
CA GLY A 830 -5.06 -21.60 8.30
C GLY A 830 -5.93 -22.58 7.52
N THR A 831 -7.03 -22.07 7.00
CA THR A 831 -7.93 -22.86 6.12
C THR A 831 -7.62 -22.57 4.67
N PHE A 832 -7.04 -23.54 3.96
CA PHE A 832 -6.94 -23.47 2.50
C PHE A 832 -8.31 -23.66 1.88
N THR A 833 -8.70 -22.72 1.02
CA THR A 833 -10.00 -22.76 0.34
C THR A 833 -9.84 -22.86 -1.17
N LEU A 834 -10.55 -23.79 -1.77
CA LEU A 834 -10.71 -23.95 -3.22
C LEU A 834 -12.15 -23.63 -3.63
N CYS A 835 -12.32 -22.81 -4.67
CA CYS A 835 -13.62 -22.51 -5.27
C CYS A 835 -13.84 -23.34 -6.54
N LEU A 836 -14.98 -24.00 -6.65
CA LEU A 836 -15.45 -24.74 -7.82
C LEU A 836 -16.74 -24.10 -8.32
N LEU A 837 -16.74 -23.57 -9.54
CA LEU A 837 -17.90 -22.92 -10.13
C LEU A 837 -18.78 -23.95 -10.87
N SER A 838 -20.10 -23.77 -10.79
CA SER A 838 -21.03 -24.63 -11.52
C SER A 838 -20.91 -24.49 -13.05
N PRO A 839 -20.85 -25.61 -13.80
CA PRO A 839 -20.79 -25.58 -15.26
C PRO A 839 -22.01 -24.93 -15.93
N GLN A 840 -23.17 -24.92 -15.27
CA GLN A 840 -24.41 -24.35 -15.79
C GLN A 840 -25.17 -23.60 -14.68
N ALA A 841 -25.74 -22.44 -15.03
CA ALA A 841 -26.56 -21.67 -14.09
C ALA A 841 -27.80 -22.46 -13.66
N ASN A 842 -28.13 -22.41 -12.37
CA ASN A 842 -29.34 -23.03 -11.79
C ASN A 842 -29.44 -24.57 -11.93
N ILE A 843 -28.34 -25.27 -12.23
CA ILE A 843 -28.26 -26.73 -12.15
C ILE A 843 -27.20 -27.06 -11.09
N PRO A 844 -27.62 -27.49 -9.88
CA PRO A 844 -26.69 -28.06 -8.90
C PRO A 844 -26.04 -29.30 -9.50
N PHE A 845 -24.71 -29.35 -9.52
CA PHE A 845 -23.95 -30.58 -9.75
C PHE A 845 -23.36 -30.96 -8.40
N ASP A 846 -23.39 -32.22 -7.98
CA ASP A 846 -22.76 -32.63 -6.72
C ASP A 846 -21.27 -32.96 -6.97
N PRO A 847 -20.30 -32.06 -6.69
CA PRO A 847 -18.89 -32.41 -6.81
C PRO A 847 -18.53 -33.43 -5.73
N GLN A 848 -18.08 -34.58 -6.17
CA GLN A 848 -17.53 -35.60 -5.31
C GLN A 848 -16.02 -35.40 -5.27
N ILE A 849 -15.50 -34.89 -4.15
CA ILE A 849 -14.04 -34.85 -3.94
C ILE A 849 -13.55 -36.28 -3.79
N CYS A 850 -12.71 -36.74 -4.71
CA CYS A 850 -12.15 -38.10 -4.62
C CYS A 850 -10.79 -38.16 -3.96
N SER A 851 -10.04 -37.05 -4.01
CA SER A 851 -8.69 -37.03 -3.48
C SER A 851 -8.34 -35.67 -2.88
N ILE A 852 -7.77 -35.69 -1.68
CA ILE A 852 -7.08 -34.56 -1.08
C ILE A 852 -5.72 -35.07 -0.66
N VAL A 853 -4.68 -34.63 -1.36
CA VAL A 853 -3.31 -35.06 -1.09
C VAL A 853 -2.51 -33.85 -0.64
N VAL A 854 -1.93 -33.92 0.56
CA VAL A 854 -1.08 -32.87 1.13
C VAL A 854 0.34 -33.38 1.24
N ASN A 855 1.28 -32.74 0.54
CA ASN A 855 2.69 -33.17 0.43
C ASN A 855 2.83 -34.68 0.14
N GLY A 856 2.02 -35.21 -0.78
CA GLY A 856 2.02 -36.62 -1.16
C GLY A 856 1.31 -37.58 -0.20
N THR A 857 0.79 -37.09 0.93
CA THR A 857 -0.03 -37.89 1.86
C THR A 857 -1.49 -37.76 1.50
N ASP A 858 -2.13 -38.89 1.20
CA ASP A 858 -3.57 -38.96 0.97
C ASP A 858 -4.33 -38.75 2.29
N LEU A 859 -5.13 -37.69 2.33
CA LEU A 859 -5.98 -37.24 3.44
C LEU A 859 -7.46 -37.19 3.01
N SER A 860 -7.83 -37.95 1.99
CA SER A 860 -9.22 -37.99 1.47
C SER A 860 -10.21 -38.60 2.46
N ASP A 861 -9.70 -39.36 3.42
CA ASP A 861 -10.46 -39.90 4.55
C ASP A 861 -10.60 -38.88 5.70
N CYS A 862 -9.84 -37.79 5.65
CA CYS A 862 -9.94 -36.67 6.60
C CYS A 862 -11.01 -35.68 6.14
N SER A 863 -11.67 -35.06 7.11
CA SER A 863 -12.84 -34.20 6.90
C SER A 863 -12.49 -32.84 6.28
N ALA A 864 -12.30 -32.79 4.97
CA ALA A 864 -12.49 -31.53 4.24
C ALA A 864 -13.95 -31.10 4.33
N ARG A 865 -14.17 -29.81 4.61
CA ARG A 865 -15.52 -29.27 4.67
C ARG A 865 -15.89 -28.81 3.27
N ILE A 866 -16.85 -29.48 2.67
CA ILE A 866 -17.47 -29.06 1.42
C ILE A 866 -18.73 -28.27 1.79
N ARG A 867 -18.80 -27.03 1.32
CA ARG A 867 -20.00 -26.20 1.47
C ARG A 867 -20.44 -25.75 0.10
N PHE A 868 -21.74 -25.87 -0.17
CA PHE A 868 -22.34 -25.25 -1.34
C PHE A 868 -22.79 -23.84 -0.95
N ASP A 869 -22.24 -22.85 -1.63
CA ASP A 869 -22.69 -21.47 -1.55
C ASP A 869 -23.67 -21.22 -2.69
N SER A 870 -24.97 -21.22 -2.37
CA SER A 870 -26.05 -20.97 -3.32
C SER A 870 -26.15 -19.50 -3.75
N GLU A 871 -25.48 -18.58 -3.05
CA GLU A 871 -25.55 -17.14 -3.33
C GLU A 871 -24.55 -16.68 -4.39
N VAL A 872 -23.58 -17.52 -4.78
CA VAL A 872 -22.61 -17.19 -5.83
C VAL A 872 -23.29 -17.05 -7.19
N GLY A 873 -23.17 -15.86 -7.79
CA GLY A 873 -23.54 -15.58 -9.18
C GLY A 873 -25.02 -15.81 -9.51
N ARG A 874 -25.95 -15.20 -8.76
CA ARG A 874 -27.42 -15.27 -9.01
C ARG A 874 -27.95 -16.70 -9.22
N GLY A 875 -27.51 -17.65 -8.40
CA GLY A 875 -27.99 -19.04 -8.44
C GLY A 875 -27.14 -20.01 -9.30
N ARG A 876 -25.99 -19.57 -9.84
CA ARG A 876 -24.99 -20.51 -10.39
C ARG A 876 -24.48 -21.47 -9.31
N GLY A 877 -24.25 -20.94 -8.11
CA GLY A 877 -23.70 -21.67 -6.98
C GLY A 877 -22.21 -21.98 -7.15
N ALA A 878 -21.49 -22.00 -6.02
CA ALA A 878 -20.11 -22.47 -5.97
C ALA A 878 -19.93 -23.48 -4.86
N TYR A 879 -19.09 -24.48 -5.10
CA TYR A 879 -18.63 -25.37 -4.05
C TYR A 879 -17.32 -24.85 -3.51
N VAL A 880 -17.30 -24.68 -2.20
CA VAL A 880 -16.15 -24.23 -1.44
C VAL A 880 -15.60 -25.45 -0.71
N VAL A 881 -14.35 -25.81 -1.02
CA VAL A 881 -13.63 -26.89 -0.37
C VAL A 881 -12.64 -26.29 0.60
N ASP A 882 -12.86 -26.53 1.89
CA ASP A 882 -12.01 -26.05 2.96
C ASP A 882 -11.16 -27.20 3.55
N VAL A 883 -9.85 -26.98 3.56
CA VAL A 883 -8.86 -27.88 4.17
C VAL A 883 -8.17 -27.13 5.32
N ASP A 884 -8.34 -27.61 6.55
CA ASP A 884 -7.61 -27.10 7.72
C ASP A 884 -6.17 -27.62 7.68
N MET A 885 -5.22 -26.72 7.41
CA MET A 885 -3.82 -27.09 7.23
C MET A 885 -3.15 -27.54 8.53
N GLY A 886 -3.63 -27.05 9.69
CA GLY A 886 -3.13 -27.48 11.00
C GLY A 886 -3.54 -28.91 11.30
N ALA A 887 -4.84 -29.20 11.15
CA ALA A 887 -5.37 -30.55 11.34
C ALA A 887 -4.79 -31.57 10.34
N ALA A 888 -4.62 -31.17 9.08
CA ALA A 888 -4.01 -32.01 8.05
C ALA A 888 -2.58 -32.42 8.45
N VAL A 889 -1.78 -31.48 8.94
CA VAL A 889 -0.41 -31.73 9.39
C VAL A 889 -0.36 -32.63 10.64
N GLU A 890 -1.26 -32.44 11.60
CA GLU A 890 -1.34 -33.30 12.78
C GLU A 890 -1.62 -34.76 12.41
N GLU A 891 -2.53 -34.97 11.46
CA GLU A 891 -2.84 -36.31 10.94
C GLU A 891 -1.63 -36.92 10.22
N MET A 892 -0.94 -36.15 9.37
CA MET A 892 0.30 -36.60 8.72
C MET A 892 1.36 -37.06 9.73
N ARG A 893 1.55 -36.28 10.81
CA ARG A 893 2.44 -36.66 11.92
C ARG A 893 1.98 -37.94 12.60
N GLY A 894 0.68 -38.10 12.84
CA GLY A 894 0.07 -39.32 13.37
C GLY A 894 0.32 -40.57 12.50
N ARG A 895 0.39 -40.39 11.18
CA ARG A 895 0.73 -41.43 10.18
C ARG A 895 2.23 -41.67 10.03
N GLY A 896 3.08 -40.96 10.78
CA GLY A 896 4.54 -41.08 10.73
C GLY A 896 5.20 -40.37 9.55
N VAL A 897 4.49 -39.44 8.90
CA VAL A 897 5.03 -38.61 7.80
C VAL A 897 5.47 -37.26 8.38
N GLY A 898 6.76 -36.96 8.30
CA GLY A 898 7.29 -35.65 8.67
C GLY A 898 6.94 -34.60 7.62
N ILE A 899 6.78 -33.34 8.03
CA ILE A 899 6.78 -32.24 7.08
C ILE A 899 8.24 -32.06 6.62
N GLU A 900 8.52 -32.18 5.32
CA GLU A 900 9.88 -31.90 4.80
C GLU A 900 10.32 -30.50 5.25
N GLY A 901 11.30 -30.45 6.16
CA GLY A 901 11.69 -29.23 6.88
C GLY A 901 12.11 -29.45 8.34
N GLU A 902 11.86 -30.64 8.91
CA GLU A 902 12.25 -30.97 10.30
C GLU A 902 13.69 -31.51 10.49
N GLU A 903 14.51 -31.63 9.44
CA GLU A 903 15.92 -32.03 9.63
C GLU A 903 16.79 -30.86 10.12
N GLU A 904 17.03 -30.84 11.42
CA GLU A 904 18.20 -30.18 12.02
C GLU A 904 19.50 -30.83 11.48
N GLY A 905 20.35 -30.03 10.84
CA GLY A 905 21.81 -30.24 10.83
C GLY A 905 22.34 -31.53 10.19
N GLY A 906 22.23 -31.68 8.87
CA GLY A 906 22.94 -32.71 8.11
C GLY A 906 23.62 -32.15 6.87
N ASN A 907 24.95 -32.09 6.86
CA ASN A 907 25.76 -31.63 5.74
C ASN A 907 25.75 -32.66 4.60
N GLY A 908 24.73 -32.62 3.73
CA GLY A 908 24.57 -33.52 2.59
C GLY A 908 24.39 -32.74 1.29
N GLY A 909 25.44 -32.63 0.48
CA GLY A 909 25.41 -31.99 -0.82
C GLY A 909 24.57 -32.78 -1.83
N GLY A 910 23.32 -32.36 -2.03
CA GLY A 910 22.43 -32.84 -3.09
C GLY A 910 21.87 -31.65 -3.87
N ASN A 911 22.30 -31.50 -5.12
CA ASN A 911 21.88 -30.44 -6.02
C ASN A 911 20.48 -30.77 -6.59
N GLY A 912 19.43 -30.60 -5.78
CA GLY A 912 18.03 -30.69 -6.17
C GLY A 912 17.34 -29.34 -5.93
N GLY A 913 17.19 -28.54 -6.98
CA GLY A 913 16.52 -27.25 -6.90
C GLY A 913 15.00 -27.38 -7.00
N GLY A 914 14.26 -26.69 -6.11
CA GLY A 914 12.90 -26.22 -6.41
C GLY A 914 11.85 -26.41 -5.31
N ARG A 915 11.54 -25.30 -4.59
CA ARG A 915 10.30 -24.98 -3.84
C ARG A 915 9.98 -25.79 -2.56
N LYS A 916 10.37 -25.25 -1.39
CA LYS A 916 9.79 -25.62 -0.09
C LYS A 916 8.52 -24.82 0.21
N GLY A 917 7.37 -25.33 -0.25
CA GLY A 917 6.03 -24.88 0.14
C GLY A 917 5.16 -26.11 0.39
N VAL A 918 3.96 -25.94 0.96
CA VAL A 918 3.03 -27.07 1.13
C VAL A 918 2.24 -27.26 -0.15
N MET A 919 2.35 -28.44 -0.75
CA MET A 919 1.60 -28.81 -1.94
C MET A 919 0.29 -29.46 -1.53
N VAL A 920 -0.82 -28.89 -2.00
CA VAL A 920 -2.16 -29.45 -1.88
C VAL A 920 -2.64 -29.82 -3.27
N GLU A 921 -2.97 -31.09 -3.45
CA GLU A 921 -3.64 -31.62 -4.64
C GLU A 921 -5.08 -31.95 -4.29
N VAL A 922 -6.02 -31.38 -5.06
CA VAL A 922 -7.45 -31.68 -4.91
C VAL A 922 -7.96 -32.29 -6.22
N GLY A 923 -8.53 -33.50 -6.10
CA GLY A 923 -9.17 -34.22 -7.20
C GLY A 923 -10.69 -34.21 -7.05
N VAL A 924 -11.39 -33.88 -8.14
CA VAL A 924 -12.86 -33.72 -8.16
C VAL A 924 -13.50 -34.57 -9.26
N TRP A 925 -14.60 -35.25 -8.93
CA TRP A 925 -15.51 -35.92 -9.87
C TRP A 925 -16.87 -35.23 -9.92
N MET A 926 -17.60 -35.46 -11.02
CA MET A 926 -19.02 -35.14 -11.11
C MET A 926 -19.86 -36.38 -10.79
N ASP A 927 -21.08 -36.14 -10.29
CA ASP A 927 -22.03 -37.18 -9.92
C ASP A 927 -22.30 -38.20 -11.06
N GLY A 928 -22.41 -39.49 -10.70
CA GLY A 928 -22.57 -40.60 -11.65
C GLY A 928 -21.31 -41.04 -12.42
N MET A 929 -20.13 -40.48 -12.13
CA MET A 929 -18.88 -40.77 -12.85
C MET A 929 -17.83 -41.55 -12.04
N MET A 930 -18.07 -41.91 -10.77
CA MET A 930 -17.12 -42.76 -10.04
C MET A 930 -16.94 -44.10 -10.76
N PRO A 931 -15.68 -44.56 -10.99
CA PRO A 931 -15.44 -45.94 -11.40
C PRO A 931 -16.11 -46.87 -10.37
N ALA A 932 -16.82 -47.91 -10.81
CA ALA A 932 -17.31 -48.92 -9.89
C ALA A 932 -16.13 -49.47 -9.08
N ARG A 933 -16.19 -49.32 -7.74
CA ARG A 933 -15.14 -49.74 -6.81
C ARG A 933 -14.81 -51.23 -6.93
#